data_AF-A0A0K9P3R0-F1
#
_entry.id   AF-A0A0K9P3R0-F1
#
_cell.length_a   1.000
_cell.length_b   1.000
_cell.length_c   1.000
_cell.angle_alpha   90.00
_cell.angle_beta   90.00
_cell.angle_gamma   90.00
#
_symmetry.space_group_name_H-M   'P 1'
#
loop_
_entity.id
_entity.type
_entity.pdbx_description
1 polymer ?
#
loop_
_entity_poly.entity_id
_entity_poly.type
_entity_poly.pdbx_seq_one_letter_code
_entity_poly.pdbx_strand_id
1 'polypeptide(L)'
;MPKSSHHHLSSLSSSSSTAVLLLLLCWFLSSSAAAAANTEAKALVRWVASGGAWKKSRSRDFVFSNWDPKDQMPCNWTYITCGSESERSGAVTEIAIQSVELAAQIPITLLTDLPFLRKLTVSNANLTGEIPNTLMALRYLEVLDLSSNSLTGEIPTGLFEISSLLFVDLSSNQLSGEIPVMRGGSGTVGIKELHVYDNMISGRIPSSIGKLTSLEILRIGGNRDLRGGLPEELSECGNLTVLGIADTGLSGPIPRSFGKLKKLETLSIYTTMVSGEIPVEIGNCTNLVNIFLYENVISGTLPKEIGKLQKLEKLLLWQNEITGDIPEEIGNCTSLQMIDFSLNSISGGIPDSFRKLRNLQELMLSNNNVSGSIPAFLSNLSELTQLQIDNNQISGQIPSEIGSLENLQLFFAWQNQLEGSIPPSLASCSQLQALDLSKNHLNGSIPPEIFLLMNLTKLLLLGNNISGSIPPEIGKSRSLVRLRLSSNKIGGVIPDEIGLLGSLSFLDLADNQLVGKLPESIGNCSRLQMLDVSRNSLSSSLTNSLSSIKGLQILDASWNRFAGPIPESLGKLVSLSKLILSGNKLSGSIPAELRECNSLQFLDLSSNSLTGIIPPELCWMEGLEIALNLSRNDLEGPIPANISSLEKLSVLDLSYNRLDGTLAPLRYLENLVTLNVSNNNLTGLLPDTKLFRQISISNLEGNKELCTRRHRRDGDICFVKDGKRDGHNSTRKLHKMKIAIVLLITLTVAMLLGLVGIIRAKTIAAKKTGNKDMEIDGDMSWPWQFTPFQKLNFSVDQMVRSLVDANVIGKGCSGTVYRVDMDNGETIAVKKLWHTTTTTVGNNCGGRDSFSTEVRTLGSIRHKNIVRFLGCCRNKSTRLLMYDYMENGSLGSLLHERNGFTLPWDLRFQIIIGAAQGVAYLHYDCVPPIVHRDIKANNILIGLNFEPYIADFGLAKLVENAGGDFALSSHTVAGSYGYIAPG
;
A
#
# COMPACT_ATOMS: atom_id res chain seq x y z
N MET A 1 -52.55 -64.73 -49.66
CA MET A 1 -52.66 -66.20 -49.69
C MET A 1 -52.13 -66.71 -51.04
N PRO A 2 -51.41 -67.84 -51.15
CA PRO A 2 -50.74 -68.61 -50.09
C PRO A 2 -49.35 -69.22 -50.46
N LYS A 3 -48.71 -69.81 -49.42
CA LYS A 3 -47.88 -71.04 -49.38
C LYS A 3 -46.36 -71.03 -49.69
N SER A 4 -45.60 -70.90 -48.60
CA SER A 4 -44.82 -71.93 -47.87
C SER A 4 -44.08 -73.09 -48.59
N SER A 5 -42.87 -73.33 -48.05
CA SER A 5 -42.32 -74.59 -47.47
C SER A 5 -41.41 -75.55 -48.28
N HIS A 6 -40.17 -75.62 -47.77
CA HIS A 6 -39.37 -76.81 -47.34
C HIS A 6 -38.46 -77.62 -48.29
N HIS A 7 -37.16 -77.50 -47.98
CA HIS A 7 -36.11 -78.50 -47.65
C HIS A 7 -35.61 -79.60 -48.62
N HIS A 8 -34.26 -79.56 -48.77
CA HIS A 8 -33.23 -80.63 -48.71
C HIS A 8 -33.13 -81.71 -49.82
N LEU A 9 -31.99 -81.75 -50.53
CA LEU A 9 -30.74 -82.50 -50.23
C LEU A 9 -30.01 -82.97 -51.52
N SER A 10 -28.69 -82.66 -51.61
CA SER A 10 -27.56 -83.43 -52.22
C SER A 10 -27.67 -83.93 -53.68
N SER A 11 -26.67 -83.87 -54.58
CA SER A 11 -25.21 -83.67 -54.49
C SER A 11 -24.57 -83.61 -55.89
N LEU A 12 -23.32 -83.07 -55.96
CA LEU A 12 -22.22 -83.36 -56.91
C LEU A 12 -22.49 -83.03 -58.41
N SER A 13 -21.63 -82.34 -59.19
CA SER A 13 -20.17 -82.12 -59.10
C SER A 13 -19.67 -81.19 -60.23
N SER A 14 -18.45 -80.62 -60.03
CA SER A 14 -17.44 -80.27 -61.04
C SER A 14 -17.55 -78.96 -61.86
N SER A 15 -16.72 -77.98 -61.50
CA SER A 15 -15.77 -77.30 -62.40
C SER A 15 -14.96 -76.25 -61.60
N SER A 16 -14.02 -76.77 -60.81
CA SER A 16 -13.14 -76.01 -59.91
C SER A 16 -11.79 -75.71 -60.56
N SER A 17 -11.74 -74.82 -61.56
CA SER A 17 -10.44 -74.32 -62.05
C SER A 17 -10.43 -72.88 -62.58
N THR A 18 -11.58 -72.27 -62.86
CA THR A 18 -11.67 -70.84 -63.24
C THR A 18 -12.06 -69.93 -62.08
N ALA A 19 -12.67 -70.47 -61.02
CA ALA A 19 -13.05 -69.70 -59.83
C ALA A 19 -11.86 -69.35 -58.92
N VAL A 20 -10.78 -70.14 -58.93
CA VAL A 20 -9.64 -69.93 -58.01
C VAL A 20 -8.77 -68.73 -58.44
N LEU A 21 -8.66 -68.45 -59.74
CA LEU A 21 -7.91 -67.27 -60.20
C LEU A 21 -8.69 -65.96 -59.97
N LEU A 22 -10.02 -65.98 -60.09
CA LEU A 22 -10.90 -64.85 -59.77
C LEU A 22 -11.04 -64.65 -58.25
N LEU A 23 -11.03 -65.72 -57.44
CA LEU A 23 -11.03 -65.62 -55.98
C LEU A 23 -9.68 -65.14 -55.43
N LEU A 24 -8.55 -65.47 -56.06
CA LEU A 24 -7.24 -64.93 -55.68
C LEU A 24 -7.09 -63.45 -56.06
N LEU A 25 -7.60 -63.01 -57.22
CA LEU A 25 -7.67 -61.58 -57.56
C LEU A 25 -8.65 -60.81 -56.65
N CYS A 26 -9.77 -61.42 -56.25
CA CYS A 26 -10.66 -60.82 -55.24
C CYS A 26 -10.07 -60.85 -53.83
N TRP A 27 -9.21 -61.81 -53.46
CA TRP A 27 -8.50 -61.83 -52.17
C TRP A 27 -7.33 -60.84 -52.12
N PHE A 28 -6.65 -60.59 -53.23
CA PHE A 28 -5.63 -59.54 -53.33
C PHE A 28 -6.24 -58.12 -53.45
N LEU A 29 -7.48 -58.00 -53.92
CA LEU A 29 -8.23 -56.73 -53.92
C LEU A 29 -9.10 -56.51 -52.66
N SER A 30 -9.23 -57.51 -51.78
CA SER A 30 -9.95 -57.37 -50.48
C SER A 30 -9.06 -57.46 -49.25
N SER A 31 -7.72 -57.53 -49.41
CA SER A 31 -6.76 -57.49 -48.30
C SER A 31 -5.87 -56.24 -48.25
N SER A 32 -6.18 -55.19 -49.03
CA SER A 32 -5.54 -53.87 -48.90
C SER A 32 -6.52 -52.74 -48.56
N ALA A 33 -7.53 -53.00 -47.74
CA ALA A 33 -8.03 -51.93 -46.88
C ALA A 33 -7.00 -51.76 -45.76
N ALA A 34 -5.88 -51.09 -46.06
CA ALA A 34 -5.10 -50.47 -45.01
C ALA A 34 -6.09 -49.61 -44.23
N ALA A 35 -6.42 -50.02 -43.00
CA ALA A 35 -7.39 -49.35 -42.16
C ALA A 35 -7.03 -47.86 -42.14
N ALA A 36 -7.85 -47.03 -42.78
CA ALA A 36 -7.60 -45.60 -42.87
C ALA A 36 -7.73 -45.05 -41.44
N ALA A 37 -6.60 -44.84 -40.78
CA ALA A 37 -6.58 -44.39 -39.39
C ALA A 37 -7.30 -43.04 -39.26
N ASN A 38 -8.16 -42.95 -38.24
CA ASN A 38 -9.10 -41.86 -37.98
C ASN A 38 -8.38 -40.50 -37.97
N THR A 39 -8.92 -39.55 -38.73
CA THR A 39 -8.35 -38.21 -38.89
C THR A 39 -8.41 -37.39 -37.60
N GLU A 40 -9.48 -37.55 -36.81
CA GLU A 40 -9.70 -36.89 -35.51
C GLU A 40 -8.65 -37.36 -34.49
N ALA A 41 -8.44 -38.68 -34.39
CA ALA A 41 -7.44 -39.30 -33.52
C ALA A 41 -6.02 -38.80 -33.80
N LYS A 42 -5.64 -38.71 -35.09
CA LYS A 42 -4.33 -38.16 -35.50
C LYS A 42 -4.18 -36.68 -35.16
N ALA A 43 -5.24 -35.88 -35.31
CA ALA A 43 -5.20 -34.46 -35.04
C ALA A 43 -4.97 -34.18 -33.54
N LEU A 44 -5.70 -34.89 -32.67
CA LEU A 44 -5.58 -34.80 -31.21
C LEU A 44 -4.18 -35.15 -30.71
N VAL A 45 -3.62 -36.29 -31.16
CA VAL A 45 -2.26 -36.71 -30.76
C VAL A 45 -1.20 -35.71 -31.23
N ARG A 46 -1.33 -35.19 -32.48
CA ARG A 46 -0.41 -34.17 -32.99
C ARG A 46 -0.45 -32.89 -32.16
N TRP A 47 -1.62 -32.48 -31.72
CA TRP A 47 -1.78 -31.29 -30.90
C TRP A 47 -1.09 -31.43 -29.54
N VAL A 48 -1.39 -32.49 -28.78
CA VAL A 48 -0.77 -32.72 -27.47
C VAL A 48 0.75 -32.94 -27.59
N ALA A 49 1.21 -33.58 -28.68
CA ALA A 49 2.63 -33.76 -28.94
C ALA A 49 3.38 -32.45 -29.22
N SER A 50 2.70 -31.40 -29.69
CA SER A 50 3.32 -30.11 -30.02
C SER A 50 3.83 -29.35 -28.78
N GLY A 51 3.17 -29.50 -27.63
CA GLY A 51 3.48 -28.75 -26.40
C GLY A 51 4.56 -29.36 -25.51
N GLY A 52 5.26 -30.41 -25.95
CA GLY A 52 6.33 -31.02 -25.15
C GLY A 52 5.87 -31.90 -23.98
N ALA A 53 4.56 -31.94 -23.66
CA ALA A 53 3.95 -32.88 -22.72
C ALA A 53 4.31 -34.35 -23.05
N TRP A 54 4.44 -34.67 -24.35
CA TRP A 54 4.85 -35.98 -24.86
C TRP A 54 6.35 -36.31 -24.66
N LYS A 55 7.22 -35.31 -24.44
CA LYS A 55 8.69 -35.48 -24.38
C LYS A 55 9.24 -35.83 -23.00
N LYS A 56 8.44 -35.79 -21.92
CA LYS A 56 8.83 -36.28 -20.57
C LYS A 56 8.53 -37.78 -20.39
N SER A 57 8.76 -38.59 -21.42
CA SER A 57 8.44 -40.03 -21.44
C SER A 57 9.52 -40.86 -20.74
N ARG A 58 9.31 -41.18 -19.46
CA ARG A 58 9.86 -42.36 -18.76
C ARG A 58 9.19 -42.69 -17.40
N SER A 59 7.95 -42.24 -17.18
CA SER A 59 7.15 -42.56 -15.99
C SER A 59 5.91 -43.38 -16.38
N ARG A 60 5.49 -44.31 -15.51
CA ARG A 60 4.27 -45.14 -15.68
C ARG A 60 2.97 -44.36 -15.45
N ASP A 61 3.04 -43.11 -15.03
CA ASP A 61 1.89 -42.23 -14.76
C ASP A 61 1.78 -41.12 -15.82
N PHE A 62 1.58 -41.50 -17.10
CA PHE A 62 1.41 -40.55 -18.19
C PHE A 62 -0.07 -40.18 -18.39
N VAL A 63 -0.38 -38.88 -18.32
CA VAL A 63 -1.75 -38.33 -18.35
C VAL A 63 -2.53 -38.68 -19.62
N PHE A 64 -1.84 -38.90 -20.75
CA PHE A 64 -2.44 -39.26 -22.04
C PHE A 64 -2.05 -40.69 -22.49
N SER A 65 -1.87 -41.63 -21.55
CA SER A 65 -1.33 -42.98 -21.82
C SER A 65 -2.18 -43.85 -22.74
N ASN A 66 -3.48 -43.58 -22.86
CA ASN A 66 -4.39 -44.33 -23.74
C ASN A 66 -4.63 -43.67 -25.10
N TRP A 67 -3.90 -42.62 -25.47
CA TRP A 67 -4.03 -41.97 -26.78
C TRP A 67 -3.12 -42.65 -27.81
N ASP A 68 -3.69 -43.47 -28.71
CA ASP A 68 -2.95 -44.11 -29.82
C ASP A 68 -3.42 -43.60 -31.20
N PRO A 69 -2.58 -42.92 -32.00
CA PRO A 69 -2.98 -42.41 -33.33
C PRO A 69 -3.40 -43.49 -34.34
N LYS A 70 -3.26 -44.79 -34.01
CA LYS A 70 -3.73 -45.93 -34.81
C LYS A 70 -5.15 -46.36 -34.48
N ASP A 71 -5.73 -45.89 -33.37
CA ASP A 71 -7.09 -46.26 -32.97
C ASP A 71 -8.11 -45.83 -34.04
N GLN A 72 -9.10 -46.69 -34.28
CA GLN A 72 -10.18 -46.39 -35.23
C GLN A 72 -11.12 -45.30 -34.72
N MET A 73 -11.23 -45.13 -33.39
CA MET A 73 -12.07 -44.12 -32.74
C MET A 73 -11.44 -43.71 -31.39
N PRO A 74 -11.29 -42.40 -31.10
CA PRO A 74 -10.70 -41.92 -29.85
C PRO A 74 -11.68 -41.91 -28.66
N CYS A 75 -12.85 -42.53 -28.79
CA CYS A 75 -13.97 -42.38 -27.84
C CYS A 75 -13.74 -42.97 -26.44
N ASN A 76 -12.71 -43.81 -26.28
CA ASN A 76 -12.29 -44.36 -24.99
C ASN A 76 -11.06 -43.63 -24.40
N TRP A 77 -10.60 -42.56 -25.04
CA TRP A 77 -9.44 -41.80 -24.58
C TRP A 77 -9.76 -40.96 -23.36
N THR A 78 -8.78 -40.74 -22.49
CA THR A 78 -8.95 -39.78 -21.38
C THR A 78 -9.26 -38.41 -21.97
N TYR A 79 -10.21 -37.69 -21.35
CA TYR A 79 -10.65 -36.34 -21.73
C TYR A 79 -11.44 -36.22 -23.04
N ILE A 80 -11.77 -37.32 -23.73
CA ILE A 80 -12.48 -37.32 -25.01
C ILE A 80 -13.84 -38.02 -24.86
N THR A 81 -14.88 -37.40 -25.40
CA THR A 81 -16.23 -37.99 -25.51
C THR A 81 -16.70 -37.93 -26.96
N CYS A 82 -17.41 -38.96 -27.41
CA CYS A 82 -17.98 -39.05 -28.76
C CYS A 82 -19.51 -39.11 -28.76
N GLY A 83 -20.11 -38.77 -29.91
CA GLY A 83 -21.55 -38.83 -30.15
C GLY A 83 -22.14 -40.25 -30.13
N SER A 84 -23.37 -40.36 -29.61
CA SER A 84 -24.17 -41.60 -29.58
C SER A 84 -24.77 -41.93 -30.96
N GLU A 85 -25.46 -43.08 -31.11
CA GLU A 85 -26.05 -43.51 -32.39
C GLU A 85 -26.98 -42.48 -33.05
N SER A 86 -27.60 -41.58 -32.27
CA SER A 86 -28.45 -40.49 -32.77
C SER A 86 -27.69 -39.26 -33.29
N GLU A 87 -26.40 -39.11 -32.96
CA GLU A 87 -25.59 -37.90 -33.24
C GLU A 87 -24.38 -38.21 -34.15
N ARG A 88 -24.46 -39.29 -34.94
CA ARG A 88 -23.39 -39.85 -35.79
C ARG A 88 -22.33 -40.56 -34.95
N SER A 89 -22.55 -41.87 -34.76
CA SER A 89 -21.73 -42.75 -33.92
C SER A 89 -20.23 -42.56 -34.12
N GLY A 90 -19.56 -42.15 -33.02
CA GLY A 90 -18.11 -42.16 -32.87
C GLY A 90 -17.32 -40.98 -33.45
N ALA A 91 -17.98 -39.87 -33.78
CA ALA A 91 -17.32 -38.56 -33.96
C ALA A 91 -17.07 -37.90 -32.59
N VAL A 92 -15.94 -37.21 -32.41
CA VAL A 92 -15.61 -36.48 -31.18
C VAL A 92 -16.56 -35.30 -30.99
N THR A 93 -17.24 -35.26 -29.84
CA THR A 93 -18.20 -34.21 -29.47
C THR A 93 -17.76 -33.37 -28.27
N GLU A 94 -16.89 -33.87 -27.41
CA GLU A 94 -16.39 -33.13 -26.25
C GLU A 94 -14.91 -33.42 -25.96
N ILE A 95 -14.17 -32.34 -25.67
CA ILE A 95 -12.79 -32.35 -25.17
C ILE A 95 -12.78 -31.62 -23.84
N ALA A 96 -12.33 -32.27 -22.77
CA ALA A 96 -12.33 -31.71 -21.42
C ALA A 96 -10.99 -31.94 -20.70
N ILE A 97 -9.99 -31.11 -20.98
CA ILE A 97 -8.65 -31.16 -20.37
C ILE A 97 -8.56 -30.04 -19.33
N GLN A 98 -8.39 -30.37 -18.05
CA GLN A 98 -8.33 -29.36 -16.99
C GLN A 98 -7.18 -29.64 -16.03
N SER A 99 -6.45 -28.60 -15.63
CA SER A 99 -5.32 -28.70 -14.69
C SER A 99 -4.22 -29.68 -15.15
N VAL A 100 -3.96 -29.71 -16.46
CA VAL A 100 -2.92 -30.53 -17.10
C VAL A 100 -1.98 -29.64 -17.88
N GLU A 101 -0.68 -29.66 -17.55
CA GLU A 101 0.33 -28.86 -18.26
C GLU A 101 0.54 -29.38 -19.70
N LEU A 102 -0.16 -28.75 -20.65
CA LEU A 102 -0.01 -29.02 -22.09
C LEU A 102 1.16 -28.24 -22.69
N ALA A 103 1.32 -26.96 -22.29
CA ALA A 103 2.30 -26.03 -22.85
C ALA A 103 2.24 -25.95 -24.39
N ALA A 104 1.02 -26.02 -24.95
CA ALA A 104 0.76 -26.12 -26.39
C ALA A 104 0.01 -24.89 -26.93
N GLN A 105 0.06 -24.68 -28.25
CA GLN A 105 -0.80 -23.72 -28.96
C GLN A 105 -2.04 -24.43 -29.49
N ILE A 106 -3.14 -23.69 -29.68
CA ILE A 106 -4.34 -24.23 -30.35
C ILE A 106 -4.06 -24.29 -31.87
N PRO A 107 -3.97 -25.48 -32.50
CA PRO A 107 -3.60 -25.60 -33.90
C PRO A 107 -4.77 -25.17 -34.78
N ILE A 108 -4.48 -24.36 -35.81
CA ILE A 108 -5.48 -23.91 -36.80
C ILE A 108 -6.21 -25.10 -37.44
N THR A 109 -5.51 -26.22 -37.67
CA THR A 109 -6.03 -27.44 -38.31
C THR A 109 -6.86 -28.32 -37.38
N LEU A 110 -6.68 -28.21 -36.06
CA LEU A 110 -7.40 -29.05 -35.09
C LEU A 110 -8.92 -28.78 -35.17
N LEU A 111 -9.28 -27.51 -35.37
CA LEU A 111 -10.67 -27.05 -35.41
C LEU A 111 -11.37 -27.41 -36.73
N THR A 112 -10.62 -27.64 -37.83
CA THR A 112 -11.17 -28.18 -39.08
C THR A 112 -11.32 -29.70 -39.05
N ASP A 113 -10.44 -30.38 -38.30
CA ASP A 113 -10.42 -31.84 -38.21
C ASP A 113 -11.48 -32.39 -37.25
N LEU A 114 -12.10 -31.54 -36.40
CA LEU A 114 -13.11 -31.90 -35.39
C LEU A 114 -14.46 -31.18 -35.61
N PRO A 115 -15.13 -31.35 -36.76
CA PRO A 115 -16.27 -30.51 -37.16
C PRO A 115 -17.55 -30.72 -36.32
N PHE A 116 -17.64 -31.79 -35.52
CA PHE A 116 -18.81 -32.12 -34.68
C PHE A 116 -18.62 -31.74 -33.20
N LEU A 117 -17.55 -31.01 -32.87
CA LEU A 117 -17.26 -30.63 -31.50
C LEU A 117 -18.34 -29.69 -30.93
N ARG A 118 -18.91 -30.08 -29.78
CA ARG A 118 -19.92 -29.35 -29.02
C ARG A 118 -19.35 -28.70 -27.75
N LYS A 119 -18.37 -29.34 -27.10
CA LYS A 119 -17.70 -28.75 -25.93
C LYS A 119 -16.19 -28.81 -26.07
N LEU A 120 -15.55 -27.66 -25.86
CA LEU A 120 -14.10 -27.52 -25.77
C LEU A 120 -13.75 -26.86 -24.45
N THR A 121 -13.24 -27.66 -23.51
CA THR A 121 -12.78 -27.22 -22.21
C THR A 121 -11.30 -27.56 -22.08
N VAL A 122 -10.47 -26.51 -22.04
CA VAL A 122 -9.01 -26.61 -21.90
C VAL A 122 -8.54 -25.52 -20.94
N SER A 123 -8.73 -25.74 -19.64
CA SER A 123 -8.45 -24.73 -18.61
C SER A 123 -7.32 -25.12 -17.67
N ASN A 124 -6.59 -24.12 -17.17
CA ASN A 124 -5.40 -24.32 -16.33
C ASN A 124 -4.40 -25.30 -16.97
N ALA A 125 -4.14 -25.12 -18.28
CA ALA A 125 -3.37 -26.06 -19.09
C ALA A 125 -2.08 -25.48 -19.68
N ASN A 126 -1.75 -24.23 -19.32
CA ASN A 126 -0.61 -23.48 -19.87
C ASN A 126 -0.68 -23.38 -21.41
N LEU A 127 -1.88 -23.22 -21.98
CA LEU A 127 -2.01 -22.93 -23.41
C LEU A 127 -1.38 -21.56 -23.73
N THR A 128 -0.69 -21.47 -24.87
CA THR A 128 -0.03 -20.25 -25.34
C THR A 128 -0.45 -19.90 -26.77
N GLY A 129 -0.08 -18.71 -27.24
CA GLY A 129 -0.43 -18.24 -28.58
C GLY A 129 -1.85 -17.68 -28.66
N GLU A 130 -2.30 -17.41 -29.89
CA GLU A 130 -3.61 -16.77 -30.14
C GLU A 130 -4.75 -17.76 -30.25
N ILE A 131 -5.97 -17.30 -29.99
CA ILE A 131 -7.19 -18.05 -30.29
C ILE A 131 -7.42 -17.99 -31.82
N PRO A 132 -7.40 -19.13 -32.54
CA PRO A 132 -7.50 -19.10 -34.00
C PRO A 132 -8.86 -18.60 -34.50
N ASN A 133 -8.87 -17.70 -35.50
CA ASN A 133 -10.10 -17.25 -36.16
C ASN A 133 -10.90 -18.41 -36.81
N THR A 134 -10.24 -19.55 -37.12
CA THR A 134 -10.91 -20.75 -37.64
C THR A 134 -11.86 -21.41 -36.65
N LEU A 135 -11.93 -20.96 -35.39
CA LEU A 135 -12.92 -21.41 -34.40
C LEU A 135 -14.37 -21.23 -34.89
N MET A 136 -14.62 -20.28 -35.80
CA MET A 136 -15.91 -20.10 -36.49
C MET A 136 -16.34 -21.30 -37.36
N ALA A 137 -15.45 -22.24 -37.66
CA ALA A 137 -15.79 -23.46 -38.38
C ALA A 137 -16.62 -24.45 -37.53
N LEU A 138 -16.55 -24.34 -36.20
CA LEU A 138 -17.25 -25.22 -35.26
C LEU A 138 -18.71 -24.80 -35.07
N ARG A 139 -19.57 -25.16 -36.02
CA ARG A 139 -20.99 -24.76 -36.05
C ARG A 139 -21.87 -25.38 -34.96
N TYR A 140 -21.36 -26.39 -34.24
CA TYR A 140 -22.08 -27.10 -33.19
C TYR A 140 -21.54 -26.77 -31.79
N LEU A 141 -20.55 -25.87 -31.67
CA LEU A 141 -19.91 -25.55 -30.39
C LEU A 141 -20.90 -24.83 -29.47
N GLU A 142 -21.13 -25.41 -28.29
CA GLU A 142 -22.01 -24.93 -27.23
C GLU A 142 -21.23 -24.39 -26.04
N VAL A 143 -20.10 -25.02 -25.70
CA VAL A 143 -19.26 -24.64 -24.56
C VAL A 143 -17.83 -24.43 -25.03
N LEU A 144 -17.29 -23.24 -24.75
CA LEU A 144 -15.88 -22.90 -24.91
C LEU A 144 -15.32 -22.42 -23.58
N ASP A 145 -14.48 -23.23 -22.94
CA ASP A 145 -13.72 -22.84 -21.75
C ASP A 145 -12.22 -22.94 -22.07
N LEU A 146 -11.55 -21.80 -22.16
CA LEU A 146 -10.10 -21.66 -22.33
C LEU A 146 -9.48 -20.87 -21.15
N SER A 147 -10.16 -20.84 -20.01
CA SER A 147 -9.79 -20.03 -18.86
C SER A 147 -8.46 -20.45 -18.22
N SER A 148 -7.84 -19.54 -17.48
CA SER A 148 -6.61 -19.80 -16.72
C SER A 148 -5.46 -20.34 -17.58
N ASN A 149 -5.16 -19.67 -18.69
CA ASN A 149 -4.06 -20.04 -19.58
C ASN A 149 -3.15 -18.82 -19.83
N SER A 150 -2.22 -18.93 -20.78
CA SER A 150 -1.34 -17.86 -21.25
C SER A 150 -1.65 -17.47 -22.70
N LEU A 151 -2.94 -17.49 -23.08
CA LEU A 151 -3.39 -17.12 -24.43
C LEU A 151 -3.22 -15.60 -24.64
N THR A 152 -2.73 -15.22 -25.82
CA THR A 152 -2.46 -13.83 -26.22
C THR A 152 -3.30 -13.43 -27.43
N GLY A 153 -3.15 -12.20 -27.93
CA GLY A 153 -3.85 -11.73 -29.13
C GLY A 153 -5.28 -11.25 -28.85
N GLU A 154 -6.06 -11.03 -29.91
CA GLU A 154 -7.43 -10.51 -29.80
C GLU A 154 -8.48 -11.61 -29.66
N ILE A 155 -9.65 -11.26 -29.10
CA ILE A 155 -10.82 -12.14 -29.14
C ILE A 155 -11.31 -12.24 -30.60
N PRO A 156 -11.40 -13.44 -31.20
CA PRO A 156 -11.83 -13.59 -32.59
C PRO A 156 -13.21 -12.97 -32.85
N THR A 157 -13.32 -12.12 -33.86
CA THR A 157 -14.60 -11.43 -34.17
C THR A 157 -15.72 -12.40 -34.53
N GLY A 158 -15.39 -13.54 -35.14
CA GLY A 158 -16.33 -14.59 -35.51
C GLY A 158 -16.85 -15.44 -34.33
N LEU A 159 -16.30 -15.28 -33.11
CA LEU A 159 -16.74 -16.03 -31.92
C LEU A 159 -18.24 -15.79 -31.64
N PHE A 160 -18.67 -14.54 -31.79
CA PHE A 160 -20.07 -14.13 -31.59
C PHE A 160 -20.99 -14.44 -32.78
N GLU A 161 -20.48 -15.07 -33.85
CA GLU A 161 -21.29 -15.53 -35.00
C GLU A 161 -21.72 -17.00 -34.85
N ILE A 162 -21.18 -17.73 -33.86
CA ILE A 162 -21.50 -19.13 -33.61
C ILE A 162 -22.86 -19.21 -32.89
N SER A 163 -23.93 -19.51 -33.63
CA SER A 163 -25.30 -19.51 -33.11
C SER A 163 -25.58 -20.56 -32.04
N SER A 164 -24.80 -21.65 -31.98
CA SER A 164 -24.94 -22.72 -30.99
C SER A 164 -24.29 -22.39 -29.64
N LEU A 165 -23.45 -21.35 -29.57
CA LEU A 165 -22.60 -21.09 -28.40
C LEU A 165 -23.44 -20.56 -27.23
N LEU A 166 -23.33 -21.23 -26.08
CA LEU A 166 -24.09 -20.94 -24.85
C LEU A 166 -23.16 -20.44 -23.74
N PHE A 167 -21.98 -21.02 -23.61
CA PHE A 167 -21.03 -20.72 -22.54
C PHE A 167 -19.67 -20.38 -23.13
N VAL A 168 -19.13 -19.23 -22.73
CA VAL A 168 -17.80 -18.76 -23.12
C VAL A 168 -17.04 -18.31 -21.88
N ASP A 169 -15.93 -18.99 -21.58
CA ASP A 169 -14.97 -18.57 -20.57
C ASP A 169 -13.57 -18.44 -21.16
N LEU A 170 -13.11 -17.19 -21.24
CA LEU A 170 -11.79 -16.77 -21.68
C LEU A 170 -11.02 -16.07 -20.55
N SER A 171 -11.49 -16.19 -19.31
CA SER A 171 -10.95 -15.46 -18.17
C SER A 171 -9.52 -15.88 -17.80
N SER A 172 -8.82 -15.02 -17.07
CA SER A 172 -7.45 -15.29 -16.56
C SER A 172 -6.48 -15.70 -17.68
N ASN A 173 -6.31 -14.82 -18.67
CA ASN A 173 -5.42 -14.98 -19.81
C ASN A 173 -4.65 -13.68 -20.09
N GLN A 174 -3.95 -13.61 -21.21
CA GLN A 174 -3.23 -12.43 -21.71
C GLN A 174 -3.89 -11.85 -22.98
N LEU A 175 -5.21 -12.00 -23.12
CA LEU A 175 -5.94 -11.50 -24.29
C LEU A 175 -5.95 -9.97 -24.29
N SER A 176 -5.83 -9.37 -25.47
CA SER A 176 -5.70 -7.94 -25.70
C SER A 176 -6.67 -7.46 -26.79
N GLY A 177 -6.60 -6.19 -27.19
CA GLY A 177 -7.52 -5.62 -28.17
C GLY A 177 -8.87 -5.22 -27.57
N GLU A 178 -9.87 -4.96 -28.41
CA GLU A 178 -11.20 -4.55 -27.98
C GLU A 178 -12.17 -5.74 -27.92
N ILE A 179 -13.27 -5.60 -27.14
CA ILE A 179 -14.38 -6.55 -27.19
C ILE A 179 -15.04 -6.46 -28.59
N PRO A 180 -15.09 -7.55 -29.38
CA PRO A 180 -15.60 -7.51 -30.74
C PRO A 180 -17.07 -7.05 -30.85
N VAL A 181 -17.37 -6.32 -31.91
CA VAL A 181 -18.75 -5.91 -32.24
C VAL A 181 -19.57 -7.11 -32.71
N MET A 182 -20.73 -7.33 -32.09
CA MET A 182 -21.65 -8.41 -32.45
C MET A 182 -22.42 -8.04 -33.74
N ARG A 183 -21.91 -8.52 -34.89
CA ARG A 183 -22.52 -8.36 -36.22
C ARG A 183 -23.61 -9.42 -36.43
N GLY A 184 -24.82 -9.11 -35.96
CA GLY A 184 -25.97 -10.01 -36.08
C GLY A 184 -26.32 -10.37 -37.52
N GLY A 185 -26.19 -11.66 -37.87
CA GLY A 185 -27.09 -12.32 -38.81
C GLY A 185 -28.47 -12.54 -38.15
N SER A 186 -29.49 -12.92 -38.91
CA SER A 186 -30.89 -12.99 -38.45
C SER A 186 -31.22 -14.05 -37.38
N GLY A 187 -30.21 -14.65 -36.72
CA GLY A 187 -30.36 -15.55 -35.59
C GLY A 187 -29.77 -14.90 -34.34
N THR A 188 -30.56 -14.78 -33.28
CA THR A 188 -30.10 -14.33 -31.96
C THR A 188 -28.96 -15.22 -31.47
N VAL A 189 -27.85 -14.62 -31.08
CA VAL A 189 -26.70 -15.31 -30.48
C VAL A 189 -27.13 -15.89 -29.12
N GLY A 190 -26.97 -17.21 -28.94
CA GLY A 190 -27.49 -17.96 -27.79
C GLY A 190 -26.66 -17.88 -26.51
N ILE A 191 -25.62 -17.03 -26.47
CA ILE A 191 -24.69 -16.97 -25.33
C ILE A 191 -25.46 -16.56 -24.06
N LYS A 192 -25.37 -17.43 -23.05
CA LYS A 192 -25.92 -17.26 -21.71
C LYS A 192 -24.85 -16.77 -20.74
N GLU A 193 -23.63 -17.26 -20.86
CA GLU A 193 -22.54 -16.89 -19.97
C GLU A 193 -21.33 -16.43 -20.76
N LEU A 194 -20.85 -15.23 -20.42
CA LEU A 194 -19.66 -14.62 -21.02
C LEU A 194 -18.71 -14.16 -19.91
N HIS A 195 -17.60 -14.88 -19.78
CA HIS A 195 -16.52 -14.61 -18.83
C HIS A 195 -15.25 -14.22 -19.60
N VAL A 196 -14.80 -12.99 -19.43
CA VAL A 196 -13.61 -12.40 -20.08
C VAL A 196 -12.77 -11.63 -19.06
N TYR A 197 -12.98 -11.88 -17.77
CA TYR A 197 -12.31 -11.16 -16.70
C TYR A 197 -10.82 -11.54 -16.59
N ASP A 198 -10.02 -10.71 -15.92
CA ASP A 198 -8.57 -10.89 -15.71
C ASP A 198 -7.80 -11.13 -17.01
N ASN A 199 -7.80 -10.11 -17.88
CA ASN A 199 -7.09 -10.09 -19.16
C ASN A 199 -6.47 -8.69 -19.40
N MET A 200 -5.95 -8.44 -20.60
CA MET A 200 -5.44 -7.13 -21.06
C MET A 200 -6.40 -6.48 -22.07
N ILE A 201 -7.71 -6.75 -21.96
CA ILE A 201 -8.71 -6.18 -22.88
C ILE A 201 -8.79 -4.66 -22.68
N SER A 202 -8.90 -3.96 -23.79
CA SER A 202 -8.91 -2.50 -23.89
C SER A 202 -10.14 -2.00 -24.67
N GLY A 203 -10.21 -0.69 -24.93
CA GLY A 203 -11.29 -0.11 -25.71
C GLY A 203 -12.54 0.13 -24.87
N ARG A 204 -13.73 -0.12 -25.43
CA ARG A 204 -15.02 0.13 -24.80
C ARG A 204 -15.90 -1.11 -24.82
N ILE A 205 -16.89 -1.18 -23.93
CA ILE A 205 -17.98 -2.17 -24.08
C ILE A 205 -18.83 -1.74 -25.30
N PRO A 206 -18.97 -2.57 -26.34
CA PRO A 206 -19.72 -2.21 -27.53
C PRO A 206 -21.23 -2.21 -27.25
N SER A 207 -21.96 -1.23 -27.79
CA SER A 207 -23.44 -1.17 -27.69
C SER A 207 -24.13 -2.40 -28.28
N SER A 208 -23.47 -3.11 -29.20
CA SER A 208 -23.97 -4.38 -29.73
C SER A 208 -24.11 -5.50 -28.69
N ILE A 209 -23.57 -5.34 -27.47
CA ILE A 209 -23.78 -6.30 -26.37
C ILE A 209 -25.26 -6.54 -26.09
N GLY A 210 -26.12 -5.53 -26.28
CA GLY A 210 -27.57 -5.65 -26.13
C GLY A 210 -28.24 -6.64 -27.09
N LYS A 211 -27.53 -7.11 -28.11
CA LYS A 211 -28.02 -8.19 -29.00
C LYS A 211 -27.95 -9.57 -28.35
N LEU A 212 -27.18 -9.74 -27.28
CA LEU A 212 -27.09 -10.99 -26.51
C LEU A 212 -28.29 -11.08 -25.55
N THR A 213 -29.51 -11.23 -26.10
CA THR A 213 -30.76 -11.24 -25.31
C THR A 213 -30.90 -12.48 -24.41
N SER A 214 -30.15 -13.54 -24.72
CA SER A 214 -30.05 -14.76 -23.90
C SER A 214 -29.05 -14.65 -22.76
N LEU A 215 -28.29 -13.55 -22.65
CA LEU A 215 -27.22 -13.40 -21.66
C LEU A 215 -27.78 -13.35 -20.23
N GLU A 216 -27.24 -14.23 -19.38
CA GLU A 216 -27.55 -14.40 -17.97
C GLU A 216 -26.38 -13.89 -17.11
N ILE A 217 -25.13 -14.18 -17.48
CA ILE A 217 -23.94 -13.76 -16.74
C ILE A 217 -22.96 -13.04 -17.67
N LEU A 218 -22.55 -11.84 -17.26
CA LEU A 218 -21.47 -11.09 -17.89
C LEU A 218 -20.41 -10.73 -16.86
N ARG A 219 -19.20 -11.26 -17.00
CA ARG A 219 -18.05 -10.93 -16.14
C ARG A 219 -16.86 -10.53 -16.98
N ILE A 220 -16.49 -9.25 -16.90
CA ILE A 220 -15.43 -8.63 -17.73
C ILE A 220 -14.44 -7.80 -16.89
N GLY A 221 -14.47 -7.96 -15.56
CA GLY A 221 -13.58 -7.25 -14.65
C GLY A 221 -12.09 -7.58 -14.79
N GLY A 222 -11.19 -6.90 -14.09
CA GLY A 222 -9.74 -7.15 -14.15
C GLY A 222 -9.11 -6.77 -15.50
N ASN A 223 -9.80 -5.96 -16.30
CA ASN A 223 -9.34 -5.44 -17.59
C ASN A 223 -9.12 -3.92 -17.45
N ARG A 224 -7.94 -3.53 -16.97
CA ARG A 224 -7.64 -2.15 -16.56
C ARG A 224 -7.75 -1.11 -17.67
N ASP A 225 -7.49 -1.50 -18.92
CA ASP A 225 -7.58 -0.62 -20.08
C ASP A 225 -8.94 -0.62 -20.76
N LEU A 226 -9.92 -1.38 -20.25
CA LEU A 226 -11.32 -1.28 -20.66
C LEU A 226 -11.90 0.02 -20.12
N ARG A 227 -12.18 0.98 -21.00
CA ARG A 227 -12.54 2.36 -20.70
C ARG A 227 -13.87 2.77 -21.34
N GLY A 228 -14.28 4.01 -21.08
CA GLY A 228 -15.54 4.57 -21.59
C GLY A 228 -16.72 4.30 -20.66
N GLY A 229 -17.92 4.62 -21.14
CA GLY A 229 -19.17 4.48 -20.39
C GLY A 229 -19.79 3.09 -20.46
N LEU A 230 -20.62 2.76 -19.46
CA LEU A 230 -21.53 1.62 -19.53
C LEU A 230 -22.59 1.89 -20.62
N PRO A 231 -22.74 1.02 -21.64
CA PRO A 231 -23.71 1.24 -22.72
C PRO A 231 -25.14 1.03 -22.22
N GLU A 232 -26.07 1.90 -22.65
CA GLU A 232 -27.48 1.78 -22.27
C GLU A 232 -28.10 0.48 -22.82
N GLU A 233 -27.61 -0.02 -23.95
CA GLU A 233 -28.06 -1.22 -24.63
C GLU A 233 -27.82 -2.51 -23.82
N LEU A 234 -26.94 -2.47 -22.81
CA LEU A 234 -26.79 -3.61 -21.89
C LEU A 234 -28.11 -3.93 -21.17
N SER A 235 -29.01 -2.94 -21.05
CA SER A 235 -30.35 -3.14 -20.50
C SER A 235 -31.28 -4.02 -21.36
N GLU A 236 -30.92 -4.27 -22.62
CA GLU A 236 -31.67 -5.17 -23.52
C GLU A 236 -31.35 -6.65 -23.27
N CYS A 237 -30.29 -6.95 -22.51
CA CYS A 237 -30.00 -8.28 -21.96
C CYS A 237 -30.97 -8.60 -20.80
N GLY A 238 -32.27 -8.70 -21.07
CA GLY A 238 -33.32 -8.85 -20.05
C GLY A 238 -33.24 -10.12 -19.19
N ASN A 239 -32.39 -11.09 -19.56
CA ASN A 239 -32.14 -12.30 -18.79
C ASN A 239 -30.98 -12.18 -17.79
N LEU A 240 -30.27 -11.05 -17.76
CA LEU A 240 -29.07 -10.87 -16.96
C LEU A 240 -29.37 -11.01 -15.46
N THR A 241 -28.65 -11.92 -14.80
CA THR A 241 -28.68 -12.18 -13.35
C THR A 241 -27.41 -11.65 -12.68
N VAL A 242 -26.26 -11.67 -13.36
CA VAL A 242 -24.99 -11.18 -12.82
C VAL A 242 -24.30 -10.25 -13.82
N LEU A 243 -23.98 -9.04 -13.35
CA LEU A 243 -23.13 -8.09 -14.05
C LEU A 243 -21.87 -7.80 -13.22
N GLY A 244 -20.71 -8.26 -13.68
CA GLY A 244 -19.42 -8.10 -13.00
C GLY A 244 -18.41 -7.32 -13.83
N ILE A 245 -18.07 -6.11 -13.38
CA ILE A 245 -17.18 -5.17 -14.07
C ILE A 245 -16.19 -4.52 -13.11
N ALA A 246 -15.62 -5.31 -12.21
CA ALA A 246 -14.66 -4.82 -11.22
C ALA A 246 -13.27 -4.55 -11.81
N ASP A 247 -12.45 -3.68 -11.20
CA ASP A 247 -11.06 -3.39 -11.63
C ASP A 247 -10.93 -3.09 -13.14
N THR A 248 -11.65 -2.05 -13.59
CA THR A 248 -11.62 -1.57 -14.99
C THR A 248 -11.49 -0.05 -15.05
N GLY A 249 -11.06 0.47 -16.19
CA GLY A 249 -11.01 1.92 -16.48
C GLY A 249 -12.35 2.53 -16.89
N LEU A 250 -13.48 1.85 -16.68
CA LEU A 250 -14.80 2.35 -17.05
C LEU A 250 -15.18 3.56 -16.21
N SER A 251 -15.89 4.51 -16.85
CA SER A 251 -16.20 5.82 -16.29
C SER A 251 -17.62 6.26 -16.66
N GLY A 252 -18.05 7.42 -16.17
CA GLY A 252 -19.39 7.93 -16.47
C GLY A 252 -20.49 7.28 -15.62
N PRO A 253 -21.77 7.65 -15.83
CA PRO A 253 -22.87 7.23 -14.97
C PRO A 253 -23.35 5.80 -15.21
N ILE A 254 -23.92 5.21 -14.15
CA ILE A 254 -24.73 4.00 -14.26
C ILE A 254 -26.00 4.33 -15.07
N PRO A 255 -26.28 3.65 -16.20
CA PRO A 255 -27.43 3.97 -17.03
C PRO A 255 -28.75 3.76 -16.30
N ARG A 256 -29.66 4.75 -16.40
CA ARG A 256 -31.04 4.63 -15.88
C ARG A 256 -31.79 3.43 -16.48
N SER A 257 -31.44 3.05 -17.71
CA SER A 257 -32.00 1.90 -18.40
C SER A 257 -31.77 0.58 -17.67
N PHE A 258 -30.79 0.49 -16.75
CA PHE A 258 -30.54 -0.72 -15.96
C PHE A 258 -31.74 -1.14 -15.11
N GLY A 259 -32.67 -0.22 -14.79
CA GLY A 259 -33.95 -0.57 -14.15
C GLY A 259 -34.86 -1.52 -14.95
N LYS A 260 -34.54 -1.78 -16.23
CA LYS A 260 -35.18 -2.82 -17.06
C LYS A 260 -34.69 -4.24 -16.73
N LEU A 261 -33.53 -4.40 -16.10
CA LEU A 261 -32.92 -5.69 -15.78
C LEU A 261 -33.61 -6.34 -14.57
N LYS A 262 -34.83 -6.85 -14.78
CA LYS A 262 -35.69 -7.38 -13.71
C LYS A 262 -35.18 -8.68 -13.09
N LYS A 263 -34.31 -9.42 -13.79
CA LYS A 263 -33.71 -10.66 -13.30
C LYS A 263 -32.36 -10.45 -12.61
N LEU A 264 -31.84 -9.22 -12.57
CA LEU A 264 -30.53 -8.94 -12.01
C LEU A 264 -30.52 -9.23 -10.51
N GLU A 265 -29.59 -10.09 -10.09
CA GLU A 265 -29.38 -10.51 -8.71
C GLU A 265 -28.11 -9.88 -8.13
N THR A 266 -27.04 -9.78 -8.93
CA THR A 266 -25.77 -9.19 -8.52
C THR A 266 -25.33 -8.11 -9.49
N LEU A 267 -25.22 -6.88 -8.98
CA LEU A 267 -24.59 -5.75 -9.65
C LEU A 267 -23.24 -5.50 -9.00
N SER A 268 -22.16 -5.83 -9.70
CA SER A 268 -20.79 -5.71 -9.19
C SER A 268 -19.95 -4.81 -10.07
N ILE A 269 -19.87 -3.54 -9.72
CA ILE A 269 -19.09 -2.51 -10.42
C ILE A 269 -18.27 -1.77 -9.38
N TYR A 270 -17.11 -2.31 -9.00
CA TYR A 270 -16.25 -1.76 -7.95
C TYR A 270 -14.82 -1.60 -8.41
N THR A 271 -14.07 -0.70 -7.78
CA THR A 271 -12.70 -0.35 -8.22
C THR A 271 -12.74 0.01 -9.71
N THR A 272 -13.53 1.03 -10.05
CA THR A 272 -13.57 1.62 -11.41
C THR A 272 -13.56 3.16 -11.32
N MET A 273 -13.88 3.85 -12.41
CA MET A 273 -14.01 5.31 -12.47
C MET A 273 -15.46 5.76 -12.72
N VAL A 274 -16.44 4.89 -12.44
CA VAL A 274 -17.88 5.20 -12.58
C VAL A 274 -18.26 6.37 -11.68
N SER A 275 -19.02 7.31 -12.24
CA SER A 275 -19.27 8.64 -11.66
C SER A 275 -20.75 9.01 -11.66
N GLY A 276 -21.14 10.09 -10.99
CA GLY A 276 -22.53 10.55 -10.99
C GLY A 276 -23.40 9.76 -10.00
N GLU A 277 -24.71 9.95 -10.07
CA GLU A 277 -25.63 9.42 -9.05
C GLU A 277 -26.04 7.96 -9.30
N ILE A 278 -26.35 7.24 -8.22
CA ILE A 278 -27.03 5.95 -8.32
C ILE A 278 -28.44 6.21 -8.88
N PRO A 279 -28.81 5.67 -10.05
CA PRO A 279 -30.09 5.96 -10.67
C PRO A 279 -31.24 5.39 -9.83
N VAL A 280 -32.30 6.19 -9.61
CA VAL A 280 -33.50 5.78 -8.86
C VAL A 280 -34.17 4.54 -9.47
N GLU A 281 -34.01 4.35 -10.77
CA GLU A 281 -34.49 3.18 -11.50
C GLU A 281 -33.84 1.88 -11.04
N ILE A 282 -32.72 1.89 -10.31
CA ILE A 282 -32.15 0.67 -9.73
C ILE A 282 -33.13 -0.02 -8.76
N GLY A 283 -34.01 0.75 -8.10
CA GLY A 283 -35.08 0.21 -7.27
C GLY A 283 -36.14 -0.58 -8.03
N ASN A 284 -36.11 -0.57 -9.37
CA ASN A 284 -36.96 -1.38 -10.23
C ASN A 284 -36.38 -2.80 -10.47
N CYS A 285 -35.13 -3.07 -10.11
CA CYS A 285 -34.48 -4.38 -10.22
C CYS A 285 -34.81 -5.26 -9.01
N THR A 286 -36.08 -5.67 -8.88
CA THR A 286 -36.63 -6.30 -7.67
C THR A 286 -35.99 -7.64 -7.25
N ASN A 287 -35.15 -8.24 -8.09
CA ASN A 287 -34.41 -9.46 -7.77
C ASN A 287 -33.00 -9.21 -7.21
N LEU A 288 -32.56 -7.95 -7.09
CA LEU A 288 -31.22 -7.63 -6.57
C LEU A 288 -31.04 -8.16 -5.15
N VAL A 289 -29.95 -8.92 -4.98
CA VAL A 289 -29.44 -9.49 -3.73
C VAL A 289 -28.16 -8.76 -3.31
N ASN A 290 -27.29 -8.46 -4.28
CA ASN A 290 -25.98 -7.86 -4.04
C ASN A 290 -25.79 -6.62 -4.89
N ILE A 291 -25.47 -5.50 -4.25
CA ILE A 291 -25.04 -4.27 -4.91
C ILE A 291 -23.65 -3.93 -4.38
N PHE A 292 -22.64 -4.06 -5.25
CA PHE A 292 -21.25 -3.71 -4.97
C PHE A 292 -20.85 -2.57 -5.89
N LEU A 293 -20.79 -1.36 -5.35
CA LEU A 293 -20.41 -0.13 -6.07
C LEU A 293 -19.27 0.62 -5.37
N TYR A 294 -18.52 -0.06 -4.51
CA TYR A 294 -17.43 0.54 -3.73
C TYR A 294 -16.21 0.91 -4.60
N GLU A 295 -15.35 1.80 -4.09
CA GLU A 295 -14.16 2.31 -4.78
C GLU A 295 -14.47 2.86 -6.19
N ASN A 296 -15.39 3.82 -6.27
CA ASN A 296 -15.69 4.57 -7.49
C ASN A 296 -15.69 6.08 -7.18
N VAL A 297 -16.22 6.89 -8.10
CA VAL A 297 -16.44 8.34 -7.92
C VAL A 297 -17.94 8.66 -7.99
N ILE A 298 -18.77 7.76 -7.46
CA ILE A 298 -20.23 7.92 -7.42
C ILE A 298 -20.57 9.05 -6.45
N SER A 299 -21.38 10.01 -6.91
CA SER A 299 -21.74 11.22 -6.20
C SER A 299 -23.25 11.30 -5.93
N GLY A 300 -23.70 12.39 -5.33
CA GLY A 300 -25.13 12.62 -5.05
C GLY A 300 -25.63 11.87 -3.82
N THR A 301 -26.95 11.71 -3.70
CA THR A 301 -27.59 11.10 -2.51
C THR A 301 -27.99 9.65 -2.72
N LEU A 302 -28.09 8.87 -1.64
CA LEU A 302 -28.67 7.52 -1.70
C LEU A 302 -30.14 7.57 -2.15
N PRO A 303 -30.54 6.88 -3.22
CA PRO A 303 -31.92 6.88 -3.68
C PRO A 303 -32.81 6.03 -2.75
N LYS A 304 -33.90 6.63 -2.26
CA LYS A 304 -34.90 5.95 -1.41
C LYS A 304 -35.52 4.72 -2.06
N GLU A 305 -35.53 4.68 -3.40
CA GLU A 305 -36.04 3.56 -4.18
C GLU A 305 -35.29 2.24 -3.93
N ILE A 306 -34.07 2.27 -3.38
CA ILE A 306 -33.36 1.08 -2.90
C ILE A 306 -34.22 0.31 -1.88
N GLY A 307 -35.04 1.01 -1.07
CA GLY A 307 -35.98 0.39 -0.13
C GLY A 307 -37.02 -0.56 -0.75
N LYS A 308 -37.18 -0.56 -2.08
CA LYS A 308 -38.05 -1.50 -2.81
C LYS A 308 -37.40 -2.87 -3.01
N LEU A 309 -36.09 -3.00 -2.81
CA LEU A 309 -35.32 -4.20 -3.08
C LEU A 309 -35.43 -5.19 -1.91
N GLN A 310 -36.54 -5.93 -1.85
CA GLN A 310 -36.87 -6.83 -0.74
C GLN A 310 -35.95 -8.05 -0.61
N LYS A 311 -35.19 -8.40 -1.66
CA LYS A 311 -34.20 -9.50 -1.66
C LYS A 311 -32.78 -9.03 -1.33
N LEU A 312 -32.56 -7.74 -1.13
CA LEU A 312 -31.23 -7.17 -0.96
C LEU A 312 -30.62 -7.68 0.35
N GLU A 313 -29.46 -8.34 0.25
CA GLU A 313 -28.70 -8.87 1.37
C GLU A 313 -27.43 -8.04 1.63
N LYS A 314 -26.76 -7.59 0.56
CA LYS A 314 -25.49 -6.85 0.67
C LYS A 314 -25.54 -5.56 -0.13
N LEU A 315 -25.24 -4.46 0.54
CA LEU A 315 -25.17 -3.13 -0.05
C LEU A 315 -23.83 -2.48 0.33
N LEU A 316 -22.87 -2.55 -0.58
CA LEU A 316 -21.49 -2.09 -0.39
C LEU A 316 -21.20 -0.91 -1.31
N LEU A 317 -21.06 0.28 -0.71
CA LEU A 317 -20.89 1.56 -1.41
C LEU A 317 -19.67 2.35 -0.89
N TRP A 318 -18.77 1.70 -0.14
CA TRP A 318 -17.66 2.39 0.51
C TRP A 318 -16.68 3.03 -0.49
N GLN A 319 -15.97 4.08 -0.05
CA GLN A 319 -15.01 4.85 -0.87
C GLN A 319 -15.65 5.40 -2.16
N ASN A 320 -16.55 6.37 -1.99
CA ASN A 320 -17.22 7.13 -3.04
C ASN A 320 -17.39 8.61 -2.60
N GLU A 321 -18.13 9.40 -3.39
CA GLU A 321 -18.47 10.80 -3.10
C GLU A 321 -19.96 10.96 -2.72
N ILE A 322 -20.57 9.95 -2.09
CA ILE A 322 -21.99 9.97 -1.72
C ILE A 322 -22.21 10.96 -0.57
N THR A 323 -23.27 11.74 -0.68
CA THR A 323 -23.65 12.83 0.24
C THR A 323 -25.09 12.66 0.73
N GLY A 324 -25.52 13.53 1.65
CA GLY A 324 -26.89 13.52 2.18
C GLY A 324 -27.13 12.39 3.17
N ASP A 325 -28.37 12.28 3.63
CA ASP A 325 -28.74 11.36 4.71
C ASP A 325 -29.05 9.95 4.20
N ILE A 326 -28.99 8.96 5.11
CA ILE A 326 -29.43 7.60 4.81
C ILE A 326 -30.98 7.57 4.76
N PRO A 327 -31.62 7.17 3.65
CA PRO A 327 -33.08 7.15 3.55
C PRO A 327 -33.75 6.13 4.49
N GLU A 328 -34.86 6.51 5.12
CA GLU A 328 -35.68 5.64 5.98
C GLU A 328 -36.25 4.42 5.22
N GLU A 329 -36.43 4.54 3.90
CA GLU A 329 -36.94 3.45 3.09
C GLU A 329 -35.98 2.25 3.03
N ILE A 330 -34.67 2.44 3.24
CA ILE A 330 -33.69 1.34 3.29
C ILE A 330 -34.02 0.35 4.41
N GLY A 331 -34.63 0.81 5.51
CA GLY A 331 -35.12 -0.06 6.57
C GLY A 331 -36.22 -1.05 6.14
N ASN A 332 -36.80 -0.92 4.94
CA ASN A 332 -37.74 -1.88 4.38
C ASN A 332 -37.07 -3.08 3.69
N CYS A 333 -35.75 -3.08 3.50
CA CYS A 333 -35.01 -4.21 2.93
C CYS A 333 -34.69 -5.24 4.02
N THR A 334 -35.69 -5.98 4.49
CA THR A 334 -35.55 -6.85 5.69
C THR A 334 -34.60 -8.04 5.54
N SER A 335 -34.15 -8.34 4.30
CA SER A 335 -33.13 -9.35 4.03
C SER A 335 -31.70 -8.84 4.18
N LEU A 336 -31.48 -7.54 4.41
CA LEU A 336 -30.14 -6.95 4.54
C LEU A 336 -29.36 -7.59 5.69
N GLN A 337 -28.17 -8.07 5.34
CA GLN A 337 -27.18 -8.66 6.23
C GLN A 337 -25.97 -7.73 6.39
N MET A 338 -25.59 -7.01 5.32
CA MET A 338 -24.38 -6.19 5.30
C MET A 338 -24.64 -4.85 4.64
N ILE A 339 -24.35 -3.79 5.37
CA ILE A 339 -24.36 -2.40 4.89
C ILE A 339 -22.97 -1.83 5.12
N ASP A 340 -22.31 -1.43 4.04
CA ASP A 340 -21.04 -0.69 4.14
C ASP A 340 -21.10 0.58 3.29
N PHE A 341 -21.14 1.71 3.99
CA PHE A 341 -21.13 3.05 3.43
C PHE A 341 -19.87 3.84 3.79
N SER A 342 -18.82 3.16 4.25
CA SER A 342 -17.62 3.81 4.77
C SER A 342 -16.93 4.71 3.74
N LEU A 343 -16.13 5.69 4.17
CA LEU A 343 -15.34 6.56 3.28
C LEU A 343 -16.22 7.31 2.25
N ASN A 344 -17.24 8.01 2.72
CA ASN A 344 -18.12 8.85 1.91
C ASN A 344 -18.30 10.23 2.60
N SER A 345 -19.29 11.01 2.18
CA SER A 345 -19.70 12.28 2.80
C SER A 345 -21.16 12.23 3.29
N ILE A 346 -21.62 11.06 3.72
CA ILE A 346 -22.99 10.84 4.20
C ILE A 346 -23.23 11.60 5.50
N SER A 347 -24.36 12.28 5.61
CA SER A 347 -24.78 13.09 6.76
C SER A 347 -26.01 12.49 7.47
N GLY A 348 -26.63 13.25 8.36
CA GLY A 348 -27.85 12.83 9.06
C GLY A 348 -27.60 11.81 10.16
N GLY A 349 -28.65 11.22 10.71
CA GLY A 349 -28.56 10.20 11.75
C GLY A 349 -28.73 8.78 11.21
N ILE A 350 -28.46 7.78 12.05
CA ILE A 350 -28.81 6.38 11.76
C ILE A 350 -30.37 6.26 11.76
N PRO A 351 -31.01 5.83 10.66
CA PRO A 351 -32.48 5.88 10.52
C PRO A 351 -33.24 4.98 11.50
N ASP A 352 -34.37 5.44 12.04
CA ASP A 352 -35.17 4.67 13.00
C ASP A 352 -35.77 3.39 12.41
N SER A 353 -36.03 3.41 11.10
CA SER A 353 -36.48 2.25 10.34
C SER A 353 -35.51 1.06 10.39
N PHE A 354 -34.23 1.26 10.68
CA PHE A 354 -33.24 0.17 10.75
C PHE A 354 -33.58 -0.85 11.85
N ARG A 355 -34.44 -0.52 12.82
CA ARG A 355 -35.06 -1.47 13.76
C ARG A 355 -35.71 -2.70 13.07
N LYS A 356 -36.11 -2.57 11.80
CA LYS A 356 -36.73 -3.64 11.01
C LYS A 356 -35.71 -4.65 10.44
N LEU A 357 -34.43 -4.29 10.35
CA LEU A 357 -33.38 -5.07 9.69
C LEU A 357 -32.85 -6.20 10.59
N ARG A 358 -33.71 -7.15 10.96
CA ARG A 358 -33.41 -8.20 11.96
C ARG A 358 -32.28 -9.15 11.56
N ASN A 359 -31.96 -9.24 10.26
CA ASN A 359 -30.88 -10.08 9.73
C ASN A 359 -29.54 -9.34 9.62
N LEU A 360 -29.47 -8.06 10.02
CA LEU A 360 -28.27 -7.24 9.85
C LEU A 360 -27.14 -7.76 10.75
N GLN A 361 -26.04 -8.16 10.12
CA GLN A 361 -24.82 -8.66 10.74
C GLN A 361 -23.73 -7.61 10.81
N GLU A 362 -23.63 -6.76 9.78
CA GLU A 362 -22.56 -5.78 9.64
C GLU A 362 -23.13 -4.41 9.25
N LEU A 363 -22.87 -3.41 10.09
CA LEU A 363 -23.18 -2.01 9.83
C LEU A 363 -21.90 -1.19 9.89
N MET A 364 -21.44 -0.74 8.73
CA MET A 364 -20.20 0.02 8.57
C MET A 364 -20.49 1.38 7.95
N LEU A 365 -20.23 2.44 8.73
CA LEU A 365 -20.47 3.84 8.38
C LEU A 365 -19.20 4.70 8.58
N SER A 366 -18.04 4.07 8.71
CA SER A 366 -16.79 4.72 9.11
C SER A 366 -16.39 5.84 8.15
N ASN A 367 -15.76 6.90 8.64
CA ASN A 367 -15.28 8.01 7.81
C ASN A 367 -16.39 8.68 6.98
N ASN A 368 -17.38 9.25 7.66
CA ASN A 368 -18.48 10.00 7.08
C ASN A 368 -18.76 11.27 7.91
N ASN A 369 -19.91 11.90 7.65
CA ASN A 369 -20.43 13.05 8.38
C ASN A 369 -21.71 12.71 9.17
N VAL A 370 -21.88 11.44 9.56
CA VAL A 370 -23.06 10.96 10.31
C VAL A 370 -23.08 11.63 11.68
N SER A 371 -24.25 12.07 12.11
CA SER A 371 -24.50 12.86 13.31
C SER A 371 -25.64 12.23 14.14
N GLY A 372 -26.12 12.94 15.16
CA GLY A 372 -27.12 12.41 16.09
C GLY A 372 -26.51 11.43 17.11
N SER A 373 -27.35 10.68 17.81
CA SER A 373 -26.92 9.70 18.83
C SER A 373 -26.95 8.28 18.31
N ILE A 374 -26.17 7.38 18.91
CA ILE A 374 -26.31 5.94 18.67
C ILE A 374 -27.70 5.48 19.11
N PRO A 375 -28.58 5.00 18.21
CA PRO A 375 -29.93 4.65 18.60
C PRO A 375 -29.99 3.38 19.45
N ALA A 376 -30.72 3.41 20.56
CA ALA A 376 -30.87 2.26 21.43
C ALA A 376 -31.50 1.04 20.73
N PHE A 377 -32.29 1.25 19.66
CA PHE A 377 -32.88 0.13 18.91
C PHE A 377 -31.86 -0.77 18.25
N LEU A 378 -30.60 -0.34 18.06
CA LEU A 378 -29.55 -1.20 17.51
C LEU A 378 -29.36 -2.47 18.34
N SER A 379 -29.69 -2.43 19.64
CA SER A 379 -29.72 -3.60 20.53
C SER A 379 -30.71 -4.69 20.10
N ASN A 380 -31.69 -4.35 19.27
CA ASN A 380 -32.71 -5.29 18.76
C ASN A 380 -32.24 -6.09 17.54
N LEU A 381 -31.04 -5.80 17.02
CA LEU A 381 -30.44 -6.47 15.87
C LEU A 381 -29.55 -7.62 16.36
N SER A 382 -30.18 -8.72 16.80
CA SER A 382 -29.49 -9.83 17.49
C SER A 382 -28.39 -10.51 16.68
N GLU A 383 -28.45 -10.42 15.35
CA GLU A 383 -27.43 -10.98 14.44
C GLU A 383 -26.20 -10.06 14.26
N LEU A 384 -26.22 -8.85 14.84
CA LEU A 384 -25.16 -7.87 14.63
C LEU A 384 -23.83 -8.36 15.23
N THR A 385 -22.85 -8.57 14.36
CA THR A 385 -21.48 -8.98 14.69
C THR A 385 -20.50 -7.81 14.61
N GLN A 386 -20.75 -6.85 13.72
CA GLN A 386 -19.89 -5.69 13.52
C GLN A 386 -20.71 -4.40 13.51
N LEU A 387 -20.32 -3.48 14.38
CA LEU A 387 -20.81 -2.10 14.40
C LEU A 387 -19.62 -1.15 14.28
N GLN A 388 -19.44 -0.57 13.10
CA GLN A 388 -18.36 0.38 12.81
C GLN A 388 -18.95 1.73 12.42
N ILE A 389 -18.82 2.70 13.29
CA ILE A 389 -19.39 4.05 13.17
C ILE A 389 -18.35 5.14 13.50
N ASP A 390 -17.06 4.79 13.41
CA ASP A 390 -15.94 5.66 13.73
C ASP A 390 -15.71 6.77 12.70
N ASN A 391 -14.94 7.80 13.07
CA ASN A 391 -14.69 9.01 12.25
C ASN A 391 -15.97 9.65 11.71
N ASN A 392 -16.85 10.04 12.63
CA ASN A 392 -18.11 10.71 12.31
C ASN A 392 -18.36 11.88 13.28
N GLN A 393 -19.57 12.42 13.28
CA GLN A 393 -20.05 13.46 14.20
C GLN A 393 -21.08 12.92 15.20
N ILE A 394 -21.04 11.62 15.52
CA ILE A 394 -22.00 10.98 16.41
C ILE A 394 -21.76 11.48 17.84
N SER A 395 -22.85 11.86 18.52
CA SER A 395 -22.86 12.52 19.83
C SER A 395 -23.72 11.75 20.83
N GLY A 396 -23.85 12.27 22.05
CA GLY A 396 -24.64 11.63 23.11
C GLY A 396 -23.93 10.42 23.73
N GLN A 397 -24.67 9.64 24.51
CA GLN A 397 -24.13 8.52 25.28
C GLN A 397 -24.14 7.21 24.48
N ILE A 398 -23.27 6.29 24.84
CA ILE A 398 -23.36 4.89 24.40
C ILE A 398 -24.56 4.24 25.12
N PRO A 399 -25.60 3.78 24.41
CA PRO A 399 -26.76 3.16 25.03
C PRO A 399 -26.37 1.88 25.78
N SER A 400 -26.86 1.73 27.01
CA SER A 400 -26.61 0.53 27.81
C SER A 400 -27.17 -0.75 27.18
N GLU A 401 -28.22 -0.59 26.37
CA GLU A 401 -28.93 -1.65 25.66
C GLU A 401 -28.04 -2.35 24.64
N ILE A 402 -26.97 -1.71 24.13
CA ILE A 402 -25.99 -2.36 23.24
C ILE A 402 -25.40 -3.62 23.89
N GLY A 403 -25.33 -3.66 25.22
CA GLY A 403 -24.91 -4.84 25.98
C GLY A 403 -25.74 -6.11 25.72
N SER A 404 -26.95 -6.01 25.14
CA SER A 404 -27.75 -7.19 24.78
C SER A 404 -27.33 -7.84 23.46
N LEU A 405 -26.37 -7.28 22.72
CA LEU A 405 -25.88 -7.84 21.46
C LEU A 405 -24.88 -8.95 21.74
N GLU A 406 -25.38 -10.17 21.95
CA GLU A 406 -24.56 -11.34 22.32
C GLU A 406 -23.55 -11.76 21.25
N ASN A 407 -23.89 -11.54 19.97
CA ASN A 407 -23.06 -11.87 18.81
C ASN A 407 -22.04 -10.78 18.42
N LEU A 408 -22.06 -9.62 19.09
CA LEU A 408 -21.20 -8.49 18.73
C LEU A 408 -19.72 -8.83 18.97
N GLN A 409 -18.93 -8.78 17.90
CA GLN A 409 -17.50 -9.07 17.91
C GLN A 409 -16.67 -7.79 17.82
N LEU A 410 -17.10 -6.84 17.00
CA LEU A 410 -16.39 -5.59 16.76
C LEU A 410 -17.31 -4.40 17.03
N PHE A 411 -16.87 -3.50 17.90
CA PHE A 411 -17.53 -2.22 18.13
C PHE A 411 -16.53 -1.08 18.03
N PHE A 412 -16.55 -0.37 16.90
CA PHE A 412 -15.71 0.79 16.63
C PHE A 412 -16.58 2.04 16.56
N ALA A 413 -16.31 2.97 17.47
CA ALA A 413 -16.96 4.29 17.52
C ALA A 413 -15.96 5.41 17.83
N TRP A 414 -14.68 5.18 17.53
CA TRP A 414 -13.62 6.13 17.78
C TRP A 414 -13.71 7.37 16.87
N GLN A 415 -13.08 8.48 17.28
CA GLN A 415 -13.14 9.76 16.57
C GLN A 415 -14.60 10.22 16.32
N ASN A 416 -15.32 10.45 17.40
CA ASN A 416 -16.69 10.96 17.42
C ASN A 416 -16.83 12.00 18.55
N GLN A 417 -18.07 12.37 18.89
CA GLN A 417 -18.42 13.30 19.96
C GLN A 417 -19.16 12.59 21.11
N LEU A 418 -18.92 11.28 21.31
CA LEU A 418 -19.60 10.49 22.34
C LEU A 418 -19.23 10.97 23.74
N GLU A 419 -20.21 11.03 24.63
CA GLU A 419 -20.06 11.50 26.01
C GLU A 419 -20.63 10.51 27.03
N GLY A 420 -20.52 10.84 28.32
CA GLY A 420 -20.94 9.96 29.41
C GLY A 420 -19.95 8.83 29.70
N SER A 421 -20.34 7.91 30.57
CA SER A 421 -19.52 6.77 30.98
C SER A 421 -19.68 5.58 30.03
N ILE A 422 -18.63 4.76 29.93
CA ILE A 422 -18.72 3.47 29.25
C ILE A 422 -19.71 2.57 30.02
N PRO A 423 -20.79 2.06 29.39
CA PRO A 423 -21.77 1.23 30.08
C PRO A 423 -21.17 -0.11 30.54
N PRO A 424 -21.32 -0.52 31.81
CA PRO A 424 -20.88 -1.84 32.28
C PRO A 424 -21.56 -2.99 31.54
N SER A 425 -22.77 -2.76 31.01
CA SER A 425 -23.52 -3.75 30.22
C SER A 425 -22.80 -4.18 28.94
N LEU A 426 -21.83 -3.43 28.42
CA LEU A 426 -21.00 -3.88 27.30
C LEU A 426 -20.23 -5.17 27.60
N ALA A 427 -19.99 -5.48 28.88
CA ALA A 427 -19.41 -6.75 29.32
C ALA A 427 -20.32 -7.96 29.06
N SER A 428 -21.61 -7.75 28.76
CA SER A 428 -22.55 -8.81 28.39
C SER A 428 -22.41 -9.24 26.92
N CYS A 429 -21.72 -8.46 26.08
CA CYS A 429 -21.37 -8.84 24.71
C CYS A 429 -20.27 -9.91 24.72
N SER A 430 -20.62 -11.15 25.05
CA SER A 430 -19.66 -12.23 25.34
C SER A 430 -18.70 -12.57 24.19
N GLN A 431 -19.08 -12.26 22.94
CA GLN A 431 -18.26 -12.48 21.75
C GLN A 431 -17.35 -11.30 21.39
N LEU A 432 -17.35 -10.21 22.17
CA LEU A 432 -16.62 -8.99 21.83
C LEU A 432 -15.10 -9.24 21.81
N GLN A 433 -14.51 -9.00 20.64
CA GLN A 433 -13.09 -9.19 20.37
C GLN A 433 -12.32 -7.87 20.34
N ALA A 434 -12.95 -6.81 19.82
CA ALA A 434 -12.33 -5.49 19.76
C ALA A 434 -13.33 -4.39 20.09
N LEU A 435 -12.94 -3.53 21.02
CA LEU A 435 -13.66 -2.33 21.41
C LEU A 435 -12.75 -1.13 21.21
N ASP A 436 -13.13 -0.23 20.31
CA ASP A 436 -12.43 1.04 20.10
C ASP A 436 -13.39 2.23 20.25
N LEU A 437 -13.19 2.96 21.34
CA LEU A 437 -13.95 4.16 21.71
C LEU A 437 -13.03 5.40 21.80
N SER A 438 -11.85 5.33 21.19
CA SER A 438 -10.83 6.36 21.26
C SER A 438 -11.29 7.71 20.72
N LYS A 439 -10.68 8.82 21.14
CA LYS A 439 -10.91 10.17 20.59
C LYS A 439 -12.39 10.58 20.64
N ASN A 440 -12.96 10.55 21.84
CA ASN A 440 -14.32 10.98 22.17
C ASN A 440 -14.30 11.88 23.41
N HIS A 441 -15.46 12.16 24.00
CA HIS A 441 -15.63 12.90 25.25
C HIS A 441 -16.07 11.98 26.42
N LEU A 442 -15.75 10.69 26.36
CA LEU A 442 -16.15 9.71 27.37
C LEU A 442 -15.51 10.01 28.72
N ASN A 443 -16.26 9.83 29.80
CA ASN A 443 -15.84 10.13 31.17
C ASN A 443 -16.17 8.95 32.12
N GLY A 444 -16.13 9.19 33.44
CA GLY A 444 -16.31 8.12 34.43
C GLY A 444 -15.09 7.20 34.52
N SER A 445 -15.24 6.04 35.14
CA SER A 445 -14.19 5.01 35.25
C SER A 445 -14.35 3.90 34.22
N ILE A 446 -13.28 3.16 33.95
CA ILE A 446 -13.35 1.91 33.17
C ILE A 446 -14.17 0.90 33.97
N PRO A 447 -15.31 0.38 33.46
CA PRO A 447 -16.08 -0.66 34.14
C PRO A 447 -15.24 -1.92 34.36
N PRO A 448 -15.09 -2.41 35.60
CA PRO A 448 -14.35 -3.64 35.89
C PRO A 448 -14.87 -4.86 35.11
N GLU A 449 -16.17 -4.88 34.82
CA GLU A 449 -16.85 -5.96 34.10
C GLU A 449 -16.31 -6.17 32.68
N ILE A 450 -15.80 -5.13 32.00
CA ILE A 450 -15.22 -5.25 30.65
C ILE A 450 -14.05 -6.24 30.63
N PHE A 451 -13.28 -6.32 31.72
CA PHE A 451 -12.15 -7.24 31.81
C PHE A 451 -12.57 -8.71 32.07
N LEU A 452 -13.87 -8.97 32.24
CA LEU A 452 -14.44 -10.33 32.30
C LEU A 452 -14.69 -10.92 30.91
N LEU A 453 -14.62 -10.10 29.85
CA LEU A 453 -14.78 -10.55 28.47
C LEU A 453 -13.62 -11.46 28.06
N MET A 454 -13.93 -12.74 27.87
CA MET A 454 -12.95 -13.78 27.60
C MET A 454 -12.36 -13.71 26.18
N ASN A 455 -13.07 -13.10 25.23
CA ASN A 455 -12.64 -12.99 23.84
C ASN A 455 -12.00 -11.63 23.49
N LEU A 456 -11.95 -10.68 24.44
CA LEU A 456 -11.49 -9.32 24.18
C LEU A 456 -9.97 -9.27 23.95
N THR A 457 -9.56 -9.02 22.71
CA THR A 457 -8.16 -8.92 22.30
C THR A 457 -7.67 -7.48 22.21
N LYS A 458 -8.55 -6.53 21.89
CA LYS A 458 -8.22 -5.12 21.72
C LYS A 458 -9.16 -4.24 22.54
N LEU A 459 -8.60 -3.47 23.45
CA LEU A 459 -9.32 -2.43 24.20
C LEU A 459 -8.61 -1.09 24.01
N LEU A 460 -9.26 -0.21 23.25
CA LEU A 460 -8.70 1.08 22.83
C LEU A 460 -9.64 2.20 23.31
N LEU A 461 -9.17 2.99 24.26
CA LEU A 461 -9.94 4.06 24.92
C LEU A 461 -9.17 5.39 24.95
N LEU A 462 -8.13 5.54 24.13
CA LEU A 462 -7.21 6.67 24.18
C LEU A 462 -7.86 7.99 23.78
N GLY A 463 -7.37 9.12 24.29
CA GLY A 463 -7.87 10.45 23.92
C GLY A 463 -9.31 10.70 24.37
N ASN A 464 -9.60 10.43 25.64
CA ASN A 464 -10.91 10.65 26.26
C ASN A 464 -10.74 11.42 27.59
N ASN A 465 -11.82 11.52 28.37
CA ASN A 465 -11.85 12.12 29.70
C ASN A 465 -12.07 11.07 30.80
N ILE A 466 -11.64 9.81 30.57
CA ILE A 466 -11.81 8.69 31.49
C ILE A 466 -10.94 8.92 32.73
N SER A 467 -11.47 8.62 33.90
CA SER A 467 -10.89 8.87 35.22
C SER A 467 -10.97 7.62 36.10
N GLY A 468 -10.72 7.74 37.41
CA GLY A 468 -10.65 6.59 38.31
C GLY A 468 -9.34 5.81 38.16
N SER A 469 -9.27 4.59 38.68
CA SER A 469 -8.09 3.72 38.59
C SER A 469 -8.28 2.60 37.57
N ILE A 470 -7.18 1.98 37.14
CA ILE A 470 -7.22 0.72 36.39
C ILE A 470 -7.72 -0.39 37.35
N PRO A 471 -8.86 -1.06 37.09
CA PRO A 471 -9.39 -2.09 37.98
C PRO A 471 -8.48 -3.32 38.06
N PRO A 472 -8.32 -3.96 39.24
CA PRO A 472 -7.54 -5.21 39.37
C PRO A 472 -8.15 -6.38 38.58
N GLU A 473 -9.44 -6.31 38.23
CA GLU A 473 -10.12 -7.26 37.34
C GLU A 473 -9.44 -7.38 35.96
N ILE A 474 -8.59 -6.41 35.57
CA ILE A 474 -7.76 -6.49 34.37
C ILE A 474 -7.01 -7.83 34.25
N GLY A 475 -6.55 -8.42 35.37
CA GLY A 475 -5.87 -9.71 35.36
C GLY A 475 -6.72 -10.91 34.92
N LYS A 476 -8.05 -10.74 34.81
CA LYS A 476 -8.97 -11.76 34.28
C LYS A 476 -9.00 -11.78 32.74
N SER A 477 -8.62 -10.69 32.07
CA SER A 477 -8.66 -10.55 30.61
C SER A 477 -7.45 -11.19 29.92
N ARG A 478 -7.33 -12.52 30.00
CA ARG A 478 -6.14 -13.26 29.50
C ARG A 478 -5.96 -13.25 27.98
N SER A 479 -7.01 -12.90 27.24
CA SER A 479 -7.02 -12.76 25.78
C SER A 479 -6.52 -11.40 25.29
N LEU A 480 -6.36 -10.42 26.18
CA LEU A 480 -5.99 -9.06 25.80
C LEU A 480 -4.58 -9.02 25.19
N VAL A 481 -4.51 -8.52 23.96
CA VAL A 481 -3.27 -8.37 23.17
C VAL A 481 -2.84 -6.90 23.11
N ARG A 482 -3.79 -5.98 22.97
CA ARG A 482 -3.54 -4.54 22.83
C ARG A 482 -4.44 -3.75 23.78
N LEU A 483 -3.82 -3.04 24.71
CA LEU A 483 -4.48 -2.14 25.64
C LEU A 483 -3.94 -0.73 25.46
N ARG A 484 -4.82 0.22 25.12
CA ARG A 484 -4.45 1.63 24.95
C ARG A 484 -5.40 2.52 25.73
N LEU A 485 -4.87 3.17 26.74
CA LEU A 485 -5.58 4.05 27.65
C LEU A 485 -4.98 5.46 27.66
N SER A 486 -4.11 5.79 26.71
CA SER A 486 -3.35 7.03 26.70
C SER A 486 -4.20 8.30 26.57
N SER A 487 -3.68 9.43 27.03
CA SER A 487 -4.35 10.74 26.97
C SER A 487 -5.75 10.69 27.61
N ASN A 488 -5.77 10.37 28.90
CA ASN A 488 -6.95 10.33 29.75
C ASN A 488 -6.63 10.97 31.12
N LYS A 489 -7.53 10.84 32.09
CA LYS A 489 -7.39 11.30 33.49
C LYS A 489 -7.31 10.12 34.48
N ILE A 490 -6.81 8.97 34.04
CA ILE A 490 -6.73 7.77 34.88
C ILE A 490 -5.66 7.98 35.95
N GLY A 491 -6.06 7.83 37.21
CA GLY A 491 -5.19 7.94 38.37
C GLY A 491 -4.97 6.61 39.08
N GLY A 492 -4.52 6.67 40.33
CA GLY A 492 -4.19 5.48 41.12
C GLY A 492 -2.91 4.79 40.65
N VAL A 493 -2.70 3.56 41.11
CA VAL A 493 -1.52 2.75 40.78
C VAL A 493 -1.81 1.81 39.61
N ILE A 494 -0.78 1.38 38.90
CA ILE A 494 -0.89 0.25 37.96
C ILE A 494 -1.03 -1.04 38.82
N PRO A 495 -2.14 -1.79 38.71
CA PRO A 495 -2.38 -2.96 39.56
C PRO A 495 -1.39 -4.10 39.27
N ASP A 496 -1.00 -4.86 40.30
CA ASP A 496 -0.08 -5.99 40.17
C ASP A 496 -0.67 -7.09 39.26
N GLU A 497 -1.99 -7.17 39.16
CA GLU A 497 -2.73 -8.09 38.29
C GLU A 497 -2.44 -7.91 36.80
N ILE A 498 -1.83 -6.78 36.38
CA ILE A 498 -1.37 -6.57 35.00
C ILE A 498 -0.45 -7.71 34.53
N GLY A 499 0.35 -8.27 35.45
CA GLY A 499 1.26 -9.39 35.18
C GLY A 499 0.57 -10.71 34.81
N LEU A 500 -0.76 -10.79 34.96
CA LEU A 500 -1.55 -11.97 34.57
C LEU A 500 -1.94 -11.94 33.09
N LEU A 501 -1.71 -10.83 32.39
CA LEU A 501 -2.01 -10.66 30.96
C LEU A 501 -0.96 -11.36 30.08
N GLY A 502 -1.03 -12.69 30.00
CA GLY A 502 -0.05 -13.49 29.27
C GLY A 502 -0.03 -13.29 27.75
N SER A 503 -1.08 -12.72 27.17
CA SER A 503 -1.19 -12.44 25.72
C SER A 503 -0.81 -11.01 25.33
N LEU A 504 -0.57 -10.13 26.32
CA LEU A 504 -0.39 -8.70 26.08
C LEU A 504 0.89 -8.45 25.30
N SER A 505 0.75 -7.76 24.17
CA SER A 505 1.83 -7.39 23.27
C SER A 505 2.07 -5.87 23.24
N PHE A 506 1.01 -5.09 23.44
CA PHE A 506 1.08 -3.64 23.37
C PHE A 506 0.32 -3.00 24.54
N LEU A 507 1.05 -2.29 25.39
CA LEU A 507 0.50 -1.56 26.54
C LEU A 507 0.87 -0.08 26.45
N ASP A 508 -0.15 0.76 26.33
CA ASP A 508 0.00 2.22 26.23
C ASP A 508 -0.87 2.89 27.29
N LEU A 509 -0.21 3.46 28.29
CA LEU A 509 -0.78 4.16 29.45
C LEU A 509 -0.32 5.63 29.49
N ALA A 510 0.25 6.13 28.40
CA ALA A 510 0.85 7.46 28.34
C ALA A 510 -0.13 8.58 28.71
N ASP A 511 0.37 9.71 29.19
CA ASP A 511 -0.41 10.94 29.35
C ASP A 511 -1.67 10.73 30.22
N ASN A 512 -1.43 10.36 31.48
CA ASN A 512 -2.45 10.08 32.49
C ASN A 512 -2.00 10.64 33.85
N GLN A 513 -2.74 10.32 34.92
CA GLN A 513 -2.47 10.74 36.29
C GLN A 513 -1.98 9.57 37.18
N LEU A 514 -1.37 8.55 36.59
CA LEU A 514 -0.92 7.36 37.32
C LEU A 514 0.19 7.71 38.32
N VAL A 515 0.15 7.09 39.49
CA VAL A 515 1.09 7.28 40.61
C VAL A 515 1.64 5.94 41.10
N GLY A 516 2.52 5.97 42.10
CA GLY A 516 3.12 4.77 42.69
C GLY A 516 4.34 4.27 41.91
N LYS A 517 4.66 2.99 42.04
CA LYS A 517 5.78 2.33 41.33
C LYS A 517 5.28 1.58 40.10
N LEU A 518 6.16 1.34 39.13
CA LEU A 518 5.90 0.34 38.09
C LEU A 518 5.93 -1.06 38.75
N PRO A 519 4.85 -1.86 38.71
CA PRO A 519 4.75 -3.11 39.45
C PRO A 519 5.75 -4.14 38.94
N GLU A 520 6.34 -4.93 39.84
CA GLU A 520 7.32 -5.96 39.47
C GLU A 520 6.68 -7.04 38.58
N SER A 521 5.38 -7.31 38.78
CA SER A 521 4.62 -8.28 38.01
C SER A 521 4.54 -7.98 36.51
N ILE A 522 4.82 -6.75 36.06
CA ILE A 522 4.87 -6.42 34.62
C ILE A 522 5.86 -7.30 33.86
N GLY A 523 6.91 -7.78 34.53
CA GLY A 523 7.89 -8.71 33.98
C GLY A 523 7.30 -10.07 33.57
N ASN A 524 6.10 -10.41 34.05
CA ASN A 524 5.39 -11.64 33.69
C ASN A 524 4.65 -11.54 32.34
N CYS A 525 4.48 -10.33 31.79
CA CYS A 525 3.92 -10.11 30.46
C CYS A 525 4.92 -10.51 29.36
N SER A 526 5.23 -11.80 29.24
CA SER A 526 6.32 -12.33 28.40
C SER A 526 6.21 -12.05 26.89
N ARG A 527 5.02 -11.70 26.40
CA ARG A 527 4.76 -11.36 24.98
C ARG A 527 4.80 -9.85 24.70
N LEU A 528 5.05 -9.02 25.70
CA LEU A 528 5.02 -7.58 25.57
C LEU A 528 6.15 -7.09 24.66
N GLN A 529 5.79 -6.31 23.65
CA GLN A 529 6.68 -5.71 22.66
C GLN A 529 6.76 -4.19 22.83
N MET A 530 5.66 -3.55 23.22
CA MET A 530 5.59 -2.11 23.48
C MET A 530 5.08 -1.86 24.90
N LEU A 531 5.85 -1.07 25.65
CA LEU A 531 5.43 -0.49 26.92
C LEU A 531 5.62 1.03 26.88
N ASP A 532 4.52 1.76 26.91
CA ASP A 532 4.51 3.22 27.08
C ASP A 532 3.77 3.58 28.38
N VAL A 533 4.50 4.17 29.33
CA VAL A 533 3.99 4.70 30.59
C VAL A 533 4.35 6.17 30.75
N SER A 534 4.70 6.83 29.65
CA SER A 534 5.22 8.20 29.65
C SER A 534 4.21 9.22 30.16
N ARG A 535 4.67 10.41 30.56
CA ARG A 535 3.81 11.55 30.96
C ARG A 535 2.81 11.17 32.06
N ASN A 536 3.31 10.61 33.15
CA ASN A 536 2.55 10.26 34.33
C ASN A 536 3.26 10.80 35.59
N SER A 537 2.82 10.38 36.78
CA SER A 537 3.47 10.67 38.06
C SER A 537 4.04 9.41 38.71
N LEU A 538 4.44 8.41 37.91
CA LEU A 538 5.09 7.19 38.40
C LEU A 538 6.43 7.55 39.05
N SER A 539 6.80 6.83 40.10
CA SER A 539 7.90 7.15 41.00
C SER A 539 8.65 5.87 41.41
N SER A 540 9.61 5.99 42.34
CA SER A 540 10.51 4.90 42.74
C SER A 540 11.52 4.53 41.65
N SER A 541 12.32 3.50 41.89
CA SER A 541 13.23 2.92 40.89
C SER A 541 12.50 2.18 39.79
N LEU A 542 13.07 2.20 38.59
CA LEU A 542 12.65 1.34 37.49
C LEU A 542 12.89 -0.13 37.88
N THR A 543 11.90 -1.00 37.70
CA THR A 543 11.99 -2.39 38.16
C THR A 543 12.93 -3.24 37.30
N ASN A 544 13.73 -4.09 37.96
CA ASN A 544 14.60 -5.06 37.28
C ASN A 544 13.82 -6.13 36.50
N SER A 545 12.56 -6.36 36.86
CA SER A 545 11.71 -7.39 36.24
C SER A 545 11.40 -7.14 34.77
N LEU A 546 11.57 -5.90 34.28
CA LEU A 546 11.46 -5.60 32.85
C LEU A 546 12.40 -6.47 32.01
N SER A 547 13.57 -6.82 32.55
CA SER A 547 14.55 -7.70 31.89
C SER A 547 14.03 -9.12 31.57
N SER A 548 12.94 -9.54 32.20
CA SER A 548 12.28 -10.82 31.89
C SER A 548 11.53 -10.79 30.55
N ILE A 549 11.19 -9.60 30.05
CA ILE A 549 10.42 -9.39 28.82
C ILE A 549 11.35 -9.35 27.60
N LYS A 550 11.91 -10.51 27.23
CA LYS A 550 12.92 -10.60 26.15
C LYS A 550 12.46 -10.08 24.79
N GLY A 551 11.14 -10.07 24.56
CA GLY A 551 10.51 -9.57 23.32
C GLY A 551 10.27 -8.06 23.30
N LEU A 552 10.62 -7.31 24.35
CA LEU A 552 10.35 -5.88 24.42
C LEU A 552 11.17 -5.12 23.37
N GLN A 553 10.49 -4.38 22.50
CA GLN A 553 11.07 -3.60 21.41
C GLN A 553 11.07 -2.10 21.73
N ILE A 554 10.05 -1.61 22.43
CA ILE A 554 9.93 -0.19 22.77
C ILE A 554 9.59 -0.05 24.25
N LEU A 555 10.39 0.74 24.95
CA LEU A 555 10.15 1.17 26.31
C LEU A 555 10.19 2.70 26.39
N ASP A 556 9.03 3.31 26.62
CA ASP A 556 8.91 4.72 26.94
C ASP A 556 8.40 4.90 28.39
N ALA A 557 9.27 5.42 29.24
CA ALA A 557 8.97 5.77 30.62
C ALA A 557 9.29 7.26 30.89
N SER A 558 9.33 8.07 29.83
CA SER A 558 9.67 9.48 29.90
C SER A 558 8.66 10.33 30.67
N TRP A 559 9.06 11.51 31.13
CA TRP A 559 8.21 12.49 31.80
C TRP A 559 7.45 11.90 33.00
N ASN A 560 8.19 11.27 33.90
CA ASN A 560 7.71 10.70 35.14
C ASN A 560 8.56 11.20 36.32
N ARG A 561 8.48 10.54 37.48
CA ARG A 561 9.25 10.83 38.69
C ARG A 561 10.13 9.63 39.08
N PHE A 562 10.51 8.77 38.14
CA PHE A 562 11.40 7.64 38.41
C PHE A 562 12.74 8.14 38.94
N ALA A 563 13.26 7.50 39.98
CA ALA A 563 14.46 7.91 40.70
C ALA A 563 15.39 6.73 41.01
N GLY A 564 16.62 7.00 41.41
CA GLY A 564 17.64 5.96 41.58
C GLY A 564 18.35 5.59 40.27
N PRO A 565 19.18 4.53 40.26
CA PRO A 565 19.97 4.15 39.09
C PRO A 565 19.12 3.54 37.97
N ILE A 566 19.61 3.69 36.73
CA ILE A 566 19.13 2.90 35.60
C ILE A 566 19.55 1.44 35.86
N PRO A 567 18.63 0.46 35.85
CA PRO A 567 18.99 -0.94 36.08
C PRO A 567 19.94 -1.50 35.03
N GLU A 568 21.04 -2.11 35.47
CA GLU A 568 21.97 -2.88 34.62
C GLU A 568 21.25 -4.01 33.87
N SER A 569 20.19 -4.57 34.48
CA SER A 569 19.41 -5.66 33.89
C SER A 569 18.71 -5.29 32.58
N LEU A 570 18.54 -3.99 32.26
CA LEU A 570 18.00 -3.56 30.97
C LEU A 570 18.86 -4.03 29.79
N GLY A 571 20.17 -4.23 29.99
CA GLY A 571 21.07 -4.79 28.96
C GLY A 571 20.60 -6.13 28.38
N LYS A 572 19.88 -6.92 29.18
CA LYS A 572 19.34 -8.23 28.77
C LYS A 572 18.21 -8.14 27.73
N LEU A 573 17.68 -6.94 27.46
CA LEU A 573 16.61 -6.70 26.49
C LEU A 573 17.19 -6.63 25.07
N VAL A 574 17.56 -7.79 24.53
CA VAL A 574 18.24 -7.91 23.23
C VAL A 574 17.38 -7.45 22.03
N SER A 575 16.05 -7.45 22.18
CA SER A 575 15.10 -7.00 21.15
C SER A 575 14.79 -5.50 21.22
N LEU A 576 15.30 -4.79 22.22
CA LEU A 576 14.94 -3.40 22.48
C LEU A 576 15.52 -2.50 21.39
N SER A 577 14.64 -1.83 20.66
CA SER A 577 14.96 -0.89 19.58
C SER A 577 14.93 0.57 20.06
N LYS A 578 14.04 0.91 21.00
CA LYS A 578 13.86 2.27 21.50
C LYS A 578 13.75 2.27 23.01
N LEU A 579 14.63 3.04 23.65
CA LEU A 579 14.63 3.27 25.09
C LEU A 579 14.55 4.76 25.38
N ILE A 580 13.44 5.18 25.98
CA ILE A 580 13.13 6.58 26.26
C ILE A 580 12.85 6.73 27.75
N LEU A 581 13.82 7.30 28.48
CA LEU A 581 13.75 7.54 29.93
C LEU A 581 13.82 9.04 30.27
N SER A 582 13.65 9.90 29.27
CA SER A 582 13.88 11.34 29.40
C SER A 582 12.94 12.02 30.40
N GLY A 583 13.37 13.06 31.10
CA GLY A 583 12.48 13.85 31.96
C GLY A 583 12.06 13.12 33.23
N ASN A 584 13.01 12.49 33.91
CA ASN A 584 12.83 11.79 35.19
C ASN A 584 13.80 12.34 36.25
N LYS A 585 13.92 11.63 37.38
CA LYS A 585 14.89 11.90 38.46
C LYS A 585 15.94 10.78 38.56
N LEU A 586 16.23 10.10 37.45
CA LEU A 586 17.21 9.01 37.42
C LEU A 586 18.60 9.57 37.76
N SER A 587 19.38 8.79 38.49
CA SER A 587 20.65 9.20 39.09
C SER A 587 21.70 8.09 38.95
N GLY A 588 22.94 8.32 39.41
CA GLY A 588 24.03 7.37 39.22
C GLY A 588 24.59 7.38 37.80
N SER A 589 25.41 6.40 37.46
CA SER A 589 26.05 6.28 36.13
C SER A 589 25.15 5.61 35.11
N ILE A 590 25.42 5.87 33.82
CA ILE A 590 24.84 5.09 32.72
C ILE A 590 25.44 3.67 32.79
N PRO A 591 24.63 2.59 32.85
CA PRO A 591 25.13 1.22 32.91
C PRO A 591 25.86 0.82 31.62
N ALA A 592 27.03 0.20 31.73
CA ALA A 592 27.79 -0.29 30.58
C ALA A 592 27.08 -1.47 29.90
N GLU A 593 26.26 -2.21 30.65
CA GLU A 593 25.45 -3.34 30.24
C GLU A 593 24.42 -2.96 29.17
N LEU A 594 24.04 -1.68 29.02
CA LEU A 594 23.17 -1.23 27.93
C LEU A 594 23.73 -1.58 26.54
N ARG A 595 25.05 -1.77 26.44
CA ARG A 595 25.71 -2.32 25.24
C ARG A 595 25.09 -3.64 24.76
N GLU A 596 24.60 -4.47 25.67
CA GLU A 596 24.02 -5.78 25.36
C GLU A 596 22.68 -5.69 24.60
N CYS A 597 22.05 -4.50 24.58
CA CYS A 597 20.88 -4.21 23.75
C CYS A 597 21.29 -4.02 22.28
N ASN A 598 21.71 -5.10 21.61
CA ASN A 598 22.27 -5.07 20.25
C ASN A 598 21.31 -4.49 19.18
N SER A 599 19.99 -4.49 19.44
CA SER A 599 18.98 -3.96 18.52
C SER A 599 18.66 -2.48 18.74
N LEU A 600 19.29 -1.81 19.73
CA LEU A 600 18.90 -0.46 20.14
C LEU A 600 19.34 0.58 19.12
N GLN A 601 18.36 1.34 18.61
CA GLN A 601 18.54 2.36 17.58
C GLN A 601 18.27 3.78 18.08
N PHE A 602 17.42 3.91 19.11
CA PHE A 602 17.08 5.18 19.74
C PHE A 602 17.29 5.09 21.25
N LEU A 603 18.14 5.97 21.79
CA LEU A 603 18.38 6.09 23.22
C LEU A 603 18.22 7.54 23.66
N ASP A 604 17.23 7.81 24.49
CA ASP A 604 17.03 9.11 25.13
C ASP A 604 17.02 8.99 26.65
N LEU A 605 18.07 9.50 27.27
CA LEU A 605 18.26 9.58 28.72
C LEU A 605 18.24 11.03 29.22
N SER A 606 17.77 11.97 28.38
CA SER A 606 17.90 13.39 28.65
C SER A 606 17.06 13.88 29.83
N SER A 607 17.40 15.04 30.38
CA SER A 607 16.63 15.67 31.47
C SER A 607 16.48 14.75 32.68
N ASN A 608 17.61 14.25 33.20
CA ASN A 608 17.71 13.44 34.40
C ASN A 608 18.82 14.01 35.31
N SER A 609 19.22 13.27 36.34
CA SER A 609 20.32 13.60 37.26
C SER A 609 21.45 12.57 37.14
N LEU A 610 21.72 12.08 35.93
CA LEU A 610 22.78 11.08 35.67
C LEU A 610 24.16 11.72 35.86
N THR A 611 25.08 10.97 36.43
CA THR A 611 26.43 11.41 36.86
C THR A 611 27.50 10.46 36.33
N GLY A 612 28.77 10.80 36.51
CA GLY A 612 29.89 10.00 36.02
C GLY A 612 30.12 10.18 34.52
N ILE A 613 30.93 9.28 33.95
CA ILE A 613 31.35 9.37 32.55
C ILE A 613 30.35 8.71 31.59
N ILE A 614 30.40 9.10 30.31
CA ILE A 614 29.74 8.35 29.23
C ILE A 614 30.51 7.01 29.07
N PRO A 615 29.88 5.84 29.28
CA PRO A 615 30.57 4.54 29.15
C PRO A 615 31.08 4.32 27.72
N PRO A 616 32.38 4.01 27.51
CA PRO A 616 32.90 3.68 26.18
C PRO A 616 32.16 2.51 25.51
N GLU A 617 31.62 1.57 26.30
CA GLU A 617 30.86 0.41 25.85
C GLU A 617 29.62 0.80 25.05
N LEU A 618 28.97 1.92 25.40
CA LEU A 618 27.79 2.45 24.70
C LEU A 618 28.13 2.82 23.24
N CYS A 619 29.40 3.16 22.98
CA CYS A 619 29.86 3.56 21.65
C CYS A 619 30.11 2.38 20.71
N TRP A 620 30.03 1.13 21.21
CA TRP A 620 30.13 -0.09 20.40
C TRP A 620 28.78 -0.65 19.96
N MET A 621 27.70 0.08 20.21
CA MET A 621 26.36 -0.29 19.79
C MET A 621 26.14 0.07 18.31
N GLU A 622 26.52 -0.81 17.39
CA GLU A 622 26.39 -0.59 15.94
C GLU A 622 24.95 -0.34 15.47
N GLY A 623 23.97 -0.80 16.26
CA GLY A 623 22.55 -0.56 16.01
C GLY A 623 22.09 0.87 16.29
N LEU A 624 22.88 1.72 16.96
CA LEU A 624 22.46 3.07 17.38
C LEU A 624 22.52 4.07 16.20
N GLU A 625 21.51 3.99 15.33
CA GLU A 625 21.46 4.73 14.07
C GLU A 625 20.66 6.05 14.16
N ILE A 626 19.58 6.08 14.96
CA ILE A 626 18.60 7.18 14.91
C ILE A 626 19.06 8.34 15.77
N ALA A 627 19.18 8.12 17.08
CA ALA A 627 19.48 9.19 18.02
C ALA A 627 20.10 8.68 19.32
N LEU A 628 21.07 9.44 19.80
CA LEU A 628 21.62 9.38 21.16
C LEU A 628 21.43 10.75 21.82
N ASN A 629 20.53 10.81 22.79
CA ASN A 629 20.25 12.02 23.55
C ASN A 629 20.58 11.82 25.03
N LEU A 630 21.67 12.44 25.47
CA LEU A 630 22.15 12.43 26.85
C LEU A 630 22.06 13.82 27.50
N SER A 631 21.36 14.76 26.84
CA SER A 631 21.34 16.17 27.25
C SER A 631 20.71 16.40 28.62
N ARG A 632 21.03 17.53 29.27
CA ARG A 632 20.45 17.94 30.56
C ARG A 632 20.63 16.87 31.65
N ASN A 633 21.88 16.53 31.91
CA ASN A 633 22.31 15.64 33.00
C ASN A 633 23.55 16.27 33.70
N ASP A 634 24.14 15.55 34.65
CA ASP A 634 25.37 15.93 35.34
C ASP A 634 26.58 15.06 34.89
N LEU A 635 26.59 14.62 33.62
CA LEU A 635 27.67 13.78 33.08
C LEU A 635 28.98 14.56 32.98
N GLU A 636 30.08 13.92 33.35
CA GLU A 636 31.42 14.51 33.43
C GLU A 636 32.47 13.72 32.63
N GLY A 637 33.69 14.24 32.57
CA GLY A 637 34.79 13.65 31.81
C GLY A 637 34.68 13.86 30.29
N PRO A 638 35.63 13.30 29.53
CA PRO A 638 35.72 13.54 28.10
C PRO A 638 34.71 12.71 27.31
N ILE A 639 34.33 13.19 26.12
CA ILE A 639 33.62 12.38 25.13
C ILE A 639 34.50 11.17 24.77
N PRO A 640 34.02 9.91 24.92
CA PRO A 640 34.82 8.72 24.67
C PRO A 640 35.39 8.68 23.25
N ALA A 641 36.67 8.31 23.11
CA ALA A 641 37.30 8.19 21.79
C ALA A 641 36.56 7.20 20.88
N ASN A 642 35.98 6.15 21.47
CA ASN A 642 35.22 5.12 20.77
C ASN A 642 33.89 5.61 20.17
N ILE A 643 33.43 6.83 20.47
CA ILE A 643 32.20 7.37 19.86
C ILE A 643 32.27 7.39 18.34
N SER A 644 33.48 7.43 17.76
CA SER A 644 33.71 7.30 16.33
C SER A 644 33.19 6.00 15.72
N SER A 645 33.00 4.95 16.51
CA SER A 645 32.46 3.65 16.07
C SER A 645 30.96 3.69 15.78
N LEU A 646 30.23 4.73 16.22
CA LEU A 646 28.81 4.92 15.91
C LEU A 646 28.62 5.52 14.51
N GLU A 647 29.21 4.89 13.49
CA GLU A 647 29.34 5.45 12.14
C GLU A 647 28.00 5.82 11.49
N LYS A 648 26.91 5.15 11.88
CA LYS A 648 25.56 5.35 11.35
C LYS A 648 24.71 6.38 12.10
N LEU A 649 25.19 6.90 13.23
CA LEU A 649 24.40 7.78 14.10
C LEU A 649 24.01 9.09 13.40
N SER A 650 22.71 9.41 13.41
CA SER A 650 22.14 10.59 12.76
C SER A 650 22.01 11.80 13.71
N VAL A 651 21.59 11.59 14.95
CA VAL A 651 21.36 12.65 15.94
C VAL A 651 22.16 12.40 17.21
N LEU A 652 22.94 13.40 17.64
CA LEU A 652 23.68 13.38 18.89
C LEU A 652 23.42 14.67 19.69
N ASP A 653 22.80 14.54 20.86
CA ASP A 653 22.63 15.66 21.79
C ASP A 653 23.28 15.34 23.15
N LEU A 654 24.34 16.08 23.46
CA LEU A 654 25.11 16.02 24.70
C LEU A 654 25.01 17.32 25.50
N SER A 655 24.11 18.23 25.11
CA SER A 655 24.05 19.58 25.67
C SER A 655 23.65 19.61 27.14
N TYR A 656 24.00 20.69 27.86
CA TYR A 656 23.68 20.86 29.29
C TYR A 656 24.19 19.69 30.14
N ASN A 657 25.50 19.47 30.10
CA ASN A 657 26.22 18.51 30.94
C ASN A 657 27.50 19.19 31.50
N ARG A 658 28.39 18.42 32.12
CA ARG A 658 29.70 18.86 32.63
C ARG A 658 30.86 18.22 31.87
N LEU A 659 30.64 17.85 30.61
CA LEU A 659 31.64 17.15 29.78
C LEU A 659 32.85 18.06 29.51
N ASP A 660 34.04 17.50 29.55
CA ASP A 660 35.31 18.20 29.31
C ASP A 660 36.11 17.59 28.13
N GLY A 661 37.36 18.00 27.97
CA GLY A 661 38.18 17.54 26.85
C GLY A 661 37.86 18.22 25.52
N THR A 662 38.04 17.50 24.40
CA THR A 662 37.95 18.08 23.04
C THR A 662 36.90 17.37 22.18
N LEU A 663 36.46 18.02 21.10
CA LEU A 663 35.52 17.44 20.13
C LEU A 663 36.19 16.52 19.08
N ALA A 664 37.48 16.24 19.20
CA ALA A 664 38.23 15.43 18.24
C ALA A 664 37.61 14.04 17.94
N PRO A 665 37.07 13.30 18.93
CA PRO A 665 36.43 12.00 18.68
C PRO A 665 35.25 12.04 17.68
N LEU A 666 34.54 13.16 17.59
CA LEU A 666 33.38 13.32 16.69
C LEU A 666 33.79 13.52 15.22
N ARG A 667 35.09 13.66 14.91
CA ARG A 667 35.59 13.90 13.55
C ARG A 667 35.17 12.80 12.56
N TYR A 668 35.07 11.56 13.03
CA TYR A 668 34.84 10.38 12.19
C TYR A 668 33.37 10.01 12.03
N LEU A 669 32.45 10.76 12.66
CA LEU A 669 31.00 10.55 12.52
C LEU A 669 30.47 11.20 11.24
N GLU A 670 30.64 10.52 10.10
CA GLU A 670 30.30 11.08 8.79
C GLU A 670 28.78 11.16 8.52
N ASN A 671 27.98 10.31 9.16
CA ASN A 671 26.51 10.30 8.98
C ASN A 671 25.75 11.24 9.92
N LEU A 672 26.44 11.91 10.83
CA LEU A 672 25.82 12.77 11.82
C LEU A 672 25.19 14.01 11.16
N VAL A 673 23.86 14.13 11.29
CA VAL A 673 23.06 15.22 10.72
C VAL A 673 22.88 16.34 11.74
N THR A 674 22.58 15.98 12.98
CA THR A 674 22.32 16.94 14.06
C THR A 674 23.28 16.69 15.22
N LEU A 675 23.96 17.75 15.64
CA LEU A 675 24.85 17.75 16.80
C LEU A 675 24.53 18.92 17.71
N ASN A 676 24.39 18.66 19.01
CA ASN A 676 24.29 19.69 20.03
C ASN A 676 25.18 19.35 21.22
N VAL A 677 26.18 20.20 21.48
CA VAL A 677 27.15 20.05 22.58
C VAL A 677 27.21 21.31 23.46
N SER A 678 26.20 22.18 23.33
CA SER A 678 26.13 23.44 24.06
C SER A 678 26.07 23.22 25.57
N ASN A 679 26.51 24.22 26.35
CA ASN A 679 26.47 24.23 27.81
C ASN A 679 27.18 23.02 28.43
N ASN A 680 28.49 22.90 28.13
CA ASN A 680 29.42 21.93 28.72
C ASN A 680 30.73 22.64 29.12
N ASN A 681 31.74 21.88 29.54
CA ASN A 681 33.08 22.35 29.84
C ASN A 681 34.10 21.96 28.74
N LEU A 682 33.63 21.85 27.48
CA LEU A 682 34.47 21.42 26.36
C LEU A 682 35.45 22.52 25.94
N THR A 683 36.61 22.10 25.45
CA THR A 683 37.76 22.96 25.16
C THR A 683 38.37 22.63 23.79
N GLY A 684 39.21 23.54 23.29
CA GLY A 684 40.04 23.27 22.11
C GLY A 684 39.42 23.66 20.77
N LEU A 685 40.01 23.14 19.68
CA LEU A 685 39.63 23.45 18.30
C LEU A 685 38.50 22.54 17.81
N LEU A 686 37.71 23.03 16.85
CA LEU A 686 36.68 22.25 16.17
C LEU A 686 37.32 21.31 15.14
N PRO A 687 36.83 20.07 14.97
CA PRO A 687 37.25 19.20 13.88
C PRO A 687 36.92 19.83 12.52
N ASP A 688 37.85 19.73 11.56
CA ASP A 688 37.63 20.30 10.22
C ASP A 688 36.76 19.37 9.35
N THR A 689 35.47 19.26 9.68
CA THR A 689 34.49 18.48 8.91
C THR A 689 33.37 19.39 8.39
N LYS A 690 32.63 18.92 7.37
CA LYS A 690 31.51 19.69 6.82
C LYS A 690 30.43 20.00 7.87
N LEU A 691 30.17 19.07 8.77
CA LEU A 691 29.25 19.27 9.90
C LEU A 691 29.68 20.46 10.75
N PHE A 692 30.92 20.49 11.26
CA PHE A 692 31.42 21.58 12.10
C PHE A 692 31.59 22.92 11.36
N ARG A 693 31.70 22.91 10.03
CA ARG A 693 31.66 24.15 9.22
C ARG A 693 30.25 24.72 9.05
N GLN A 694 29.22 23.88 9.12
CA GLN A 694 27.82 24.24 8.90
C GLN A 694 26.99 24.32 10.21
N ILE A 695 27.53 23.82 11.32
CA ILE A 695 26.84 23.79 12.61
C ILE A 695 26.48 25.19 13.11
N SER A 696 25.29 25.32 13.67
CA SER A 696 24.86 26.58 14.28
C SER A 696 25.69 26.88 15.53
N ILE A 697 26.05 28.14 15.73
CA ILE A 697 26.79 28.60 16.92
C ILE A 697 26.02 28.28 18.21
N SER A 698 24.68 28.33 18.17
CA SER A 698 23.83 27.96 19.31
C SER A 698 24.05 26.54 19.80
N ASN A 699 24.52 25.62 18.94
CA ASN A 699 24.80 24.23 19.31
C ASN A 699 26.19 24.04 19.96
N LEU A 700 26.99 25.10 20.04
CA LEU A 700 28.35 25.11 20.63
C LEU A 700 28.47 26.08 21.83
N GLU A 701 27.51 26.98 22.03
CA GLU A 701 27.51 28.01 23.08
C GLU A 701 27.59 27.41 24.49
N GLY A 702 28.02 28.21 25.47
CA GLY A 702 28.14 27.76 26.87
C GLY A 702 29.44 27.00 27.20
N ASN A 703 30.26 26.65 26.20
CA ASN A 703 31.60 26.09 26.38
C ASN A 703 32.67 27.20 26.39
N LYS A 704 33.27 27.51 27.55
CA LYS A 704 34.11 28.72 27.73
C LYS A 704 35.43 28.69 26.97
N GLU A 705 36.02 27.52 26.78
CA GLU A 705 37.36 27.36 26.18
C GLU A 705 37.32 26.69 24.80
N LEU A 706 36.13 26.51 24.23
CA LEU A 706 35.95 25.98 22.88
C LEU A 706 36.10 27.10 21.85
N CYS A 707 36.90 26.86 20.80
CA CYS A 707 37.14 27.85 19.75
C CYS A 707 35.87 28.05 18.92
N THR A 708 35.10 29.10 19.24
CA THR A 708 33.93 29.51 18.46
C THR A 708 34.26 30.69 17.55
N ARG A 709 33.51 30.85 16.45
CA ARG A 709 33.70 31.89 15.42
C ARG A 709 33.66 33.33 15.97
N ARG A 710 33.16 33.51 17.20
CA ARG A 710 33.08 34.79 17.93
C ARG A 710 34.41 35.23 18.55
N HIS A 711 35.38 34.32 18.70
CA HIS A 711 36.57 34.58 19.53
C HIS A 711 37.75 35.29 18.86
N ARG A 712 37.84 35.45 17.52
CA ARG A 712 38.95 36.22 16.89
C ARG A 712 38.60 36.94 15.58
N ARG A 713 39.26 38.09 15.38
CA ARG A 713 39.08 39.08 14.30
C ARG A 713 39.94 38.82 13.04
N ASP A 714 40.67 37.70 13.00
CA ASP A 714 41.46 37.23 11.86
C ASP A 714 40.92 35.87 11.41
N GLY A 715 40.54 35.76 10.13
CA GLY A 715 40.00 34.52 9.55
C GLY A 715 41.00 33.36 9.63
N ASP A 716 40.45 32.15 9.78
CA ASP A 716 41.08 30.84 9.54
C ASP A 716 41.96 30.17 10.61
N ILE A 717 41.67 30.17 11.91
CA ILE A 717 42.18 29.07 12.78
C ILE A 717 41.28 28.74 14.01
N CYS A 718 40.09 28.16 13.80
CA CYS A 718 39.41 27.35 14.83
C CYS A 718 39.38 25.85 14.48
N PHE A 719 40.13 25.45 13.45
CA PHE A 719 40.12 24.10 12.91
C PHE A 719 41.54 23.49 12.96
N VAL A 720 41.64 22.21 13.29
CA VAL A 720 42.91 21.47 13.29
C VAL A 720 43.37 21.22 11.83
N LYS A 721 44.56 21.71 11.44
CA LYS A 721 45.22 21.39 10.16
C LYS A 721 46.31 20.32 10.36
N ASP A 722 46.30 19.29 9.53
CA ASP A 722 47.29 18.20 9.57
C ASP A 722 48.70 18.71 9.20
N GLY A 723 49.67 18.44 10.08
CA GLY A 723 51.07 18.84 9.90
C GLY A 723 51.90 17.78 9.16
N LYS A 724 52.39 18.14 7.97
CA LYS A 724 53.70 17.71 7.44
C LYS A 724 54.50 18.96 7.02
N ARG A 725 55.81 18.88 7.27
CA ARG A 725 56.89 19.90 7.19
C ARG A 725 56.87 20.69 5.85
N ASP A 726 57.41 21.92 5.72
CA ASP A 726 58.78 22.37 5.95
C ASP A 726 58.89 23.91 5.93
N GLY A 727 60.02 24.41 6.44
CA GLY A 727 60.25 25.82 6.73
C GLY A 727 60.70 26.74 5.58
N HIS A 728 60.62 28.02 5.93
CA HIS A 728 61.47 29.17 5.57
C HIS A 728 61.40 29.83 4.18
N ASN A 729 61.29 31.16 4.29
CA ASN A 729 61.78 32.24 3.40
C ASN A 729 60.94 32.59 2.17
N SER A 730 60.80 33.87 1.77
CA SER A 730 61.19 35.15 2.36
C SER A 730 60.49 36.24 1.54
N THR A 731 60.13 37.30 2.26
CA THR A 731 59.90 38.67 1.82
C THR A 731 60.35 39.05 0.40
N ARG A 732 59.40 39.12 -0.55
CA ARG A 732 59.55 39.96 -1.76
C ARG A 732 58.22 40.26 -2.45
N LYS A 733 57.25 40.86 -1.75
CA LYS A 733 56.01 41.36 -2.41
C LYS A 733 55.40 42.63 -1.80
N LEU A 734 56.18 43.44 -1.07
CA LEU A 734 55.67 44.65 -0.40
C LEU A 734 55.78 45.95 -1.23
N HIS A 735 56.42 45.93 -2.42
CA HIS A 735 56.52 47.13 -3.27
C HIS A 735 55.47 47.22 -4.39
N LYS A 736 54.80 46.12 -4.76
CA LYS A 736 53.72 46.13 -5.77
C LYS A 736 52.33 46.51 -5.22
N MET A 737 52.15 46.50 -3.89
CA MET A 737 50.86 46.81 -3.23
C MET A 737 50.58 48.32 -3.09
N LYS A 738 51.61 49.19 -3.05
CA LYS A 738 51.40 50.62 -2.79
C LYS A 738 50.90 51.40 -4.01
N ILE A 739 51.14 50.91 -5.22
CA ILE A 739 50.70 51.55 -6.48
C ILE A 739 49.22 51.21 -6.78
N ALA A 740 48.74 50.03 -6.38
CA ALA A 740 47.36 49.60 -6.59
C ALA A 740 46.35 50.36 -5.72
N ILE A 741 46.73 50.75 -4.51
CA ILE A 741 45.83 51.40 -3.53
C ILE A 741 45.51 52.85 -3.93
N VAL A 742 46.45 53.56 -4.57
CA VAL A 742 46.23 54.96 -5.01
C VAL A 742 45.28 55.04 -6.22
N LEU A 743 45.35 54.06 -7.14
CA LEU A 743 44.45 53.97 -8.31
C LEU A 743 43.00 53.62 -7.92
N LEU A 744 42.81 52.86 -6.83
CA LEU A 744 41.49 52.46 -6.31
C LEU A 744 40.75 53.62 -5.62
N ILE A 745 41.47 54.55 -4.99
CA ILE A 745 40.86 55.70 -4.29
C ILE A 745 40.38 56.77 -5.28
N THR A 746 41.07 56.96 -6.42
CA THR A 746 40.60 57.87 -7.47
C THR A 746 39.38 57.34 -8.23
N LEU A 747 39.25 56.01 -8.39
CA LEU A 747 38.14 55.38 -9.09
C LEU A 747 36.83 55.41 -8.28
N THR A 748 36.93 55.31 -6.95
CA THR A 748 35.78 55.28 -6.04
C THR A 748 35.13 56.66 -5.87
N VAL A 749 35.93 57.73 -5.87
CA VAL A 749 35.41 59.12 -5.80
C VAL A 749 34.71 59.53 -7.10
N ALA A 750 35.20 59.09 -8.25
CA ALA A 750 34.55 59.33 -9.55
C ALA A 750 33.20 58.59 -9.69
N MET A 751 33.11 57.35 -9.19
CA MET A 751 31.86 56.57 -9.20
C MET A 751 30.78 57.18 -8.30
N LEU A 752 31.17 57.75 -7.15
CA LEU A 752 30.24 58.39 -6.20
C LEU A 752 29.63 59.68 -6.75
N LEU A 753 30.40 60.49 -7.49
CA LEU A 753 29.88 61.69 -8.15
C LEU A 753 28.96 61.35 -9.34
N GLY A 754 29.25 60.27 -10.08
CA GLY A 754 28.40 59.76 -11.16
C GLY A 754 27.03 59.25 -10.66
N LEU A 755 27.00 58.58 -9.51
CA LEU A 755 25.76 58.06 -8.91
C LEU A 755 24.81 59.17 -8.46
N VAL A 756 25.34 60.27 -7.92
CA VAL A 756 24.52 61.45 -7.53
C VAL A 756 23.93 62.15 -8.75
N GLY A 757 24.67 62.19 -9.87
CA GLY A 757 24.17 62.70 -11.16
C GLY A 757 23.03 61.86 -11.75
N ILE A 758 23.14 60.52 -11.68
CA ILE A 758 22.13 59.58 -12.20
C ILE A 758 20.84 59.61 -11.36
N ILE A 759 20.96 59.75 -10.04
CA ILE A 759 19.79 59.84 -9.14
C ILE A 759 19.01 61.15 -9.38
N ARG A 760 19.71 62.27 -9.64
CA ARG A 760 19.07 63.54 -10.01
C ARG A 760 18.46 63.52 -11.42
N ALA A 761 19.04 62.80 -12.37
CA ALA A 761 18.46 62.64 -13.71
C ALA A 761 17.19 61.74 -13.69
N LYS A 762 17.18 60.67 -12.89
CA LYS A 762 16.03 59.76 -12.75
C LYS A 762 14.84 60.36 -12.01
N THR A 763 15.05 61.30 -11.08
CA THR A 763 13.95 61.99 -10.38
C THR A 763 13.28 63.07 -11.23
N ILE A 764 13.95 63.56 -12.28
CA ILE A 764 13.38 64.52 -13.24
C ILE A 764 12.67 63.79 -14.40
N ALA A 765 13.13 62.60 -14.78
CA ALA A 765 12.52 61.78 -15.84
C ALA A 765 11.22 61.06 -15.43
N ALA A 766 11.01 60.79 -14.13
CA ALA A 766 9.84 60.05 -13.63
C ALA A 766 8.53 60.87 -13.56
N LYS A 767 8.46 62.05 -14.19
CA LYS A 767 7.27 62.91 -14.20
C LYS A 767 6.57 63.05 -15.55
N LYS A 768 6.85 62.18 -16.52
CA LYS A 768 6.10 62.15 -17.78
C LYS A 768 5.81 60.73 -18.26
N THR A 769 4.55 60.57 -18.67
CA THR A 769 3.98 59.56 -19.58
C THR A 769 3.82 58.14 -19.06
N GLY A 770 2.55 57.73 -18.98
CA GLY A 770 2.14 56.34 -18.87
C GLY A 770 1.74 55.70 -20.21
N ASN A 771 1.12 54.54 -20.05
CA ASN A 771 0.40 53.68 -21.00
C ASN A 771 1.13 52.41 -21.49
N LYS A 772 0.28 51.40 -21.68
CA LYS A 772 0.39 49.94 -21.92
C LYS A 772 1.53 49.45 -22.82
N ASP A 773 1.99 48.22 -22.58
CA ASP A 773 1.76 47.04 -23.45
C ASP A 773 2.32 45.73 -22.85
N MET A 774 1.69 44.60 -23.22
CA MET A 774 2.04 43.22 -22.89
C MET A 774 3.28 42.75 -23.66
N GLU A 775 4.20 42.02 -23.02
CA GLU A 775 4.62 40.66 -23.41
C GLU A 775 5.68 40.06 -22.46
N ILE A 776 5.86 38.75 -22.63
CA ILE A 776 6.43 37.69 -21.80
C ILE A 776 7.96 37.81 -21.62
N ASP A 777 8.47 37.58 -20.40
CA ASP A 777 9.62 36.70 -20.05
C ASP A 777 10.23 37.08 -18.67
N GLY A 778 10.72 36.08 -17.91
CA GLY A 778 11.77 36.26 -16.91
C GLY A 778 11.40 36.28 -15.41
N ASP A 779 10.85 35.21 -14.86
CA ASP A 779 10.86 34.95 -13.40
C ASP A 779 12.22 34.36 -12.95
N MET A 780 13.26 35.20 -12.90
CA MET A 780 14.61 34.81 -12.42
C MET A 780 15.23 35.93 -11.56
N SER A 781 14.46 36.50 -10.63
CA SER A 781 14.99 37.49 -9.67
C SER A 781 14.59 37.23 -8.23
N TRP A 782 14.57 35.95 -7.82
CA TRP A 782 14.42 35.59 -6.41
C TRP A 782 15.60 34.71 -5.99
N PRO A 783 16.33 35.06 -4.92
CA PRO A 783 17.43 34.23 -4.42
C PRO A 783 16.89 32.85 -3.99
N TRP A 784 17.57 31.79 -4.42
CA TRP A 784 17.23 30.41 -4.06
C TRP A 784 17.58 30.13 -2.59
N GLN A 785 16.61 29.62 -1.84
CA GLN A 785 16.84 29.03 -0.54
C GLN A 785 17.17 27.54 -0.72
N PHE A 786 18.39 27.15 -0.34
CA PHE A 786 18.91 25.79 -0.52
C PHE A 786 19.14 25.13 0.83
N THR A 787 18.60 23.92 0.99
CA THR A 787 18.75 23.10 2.19
C THR A 787 19.35 21.74 1.79
N PRO A 788 20.67 21.54 1.95
CA PRO A 788 21.31 20.26 1.71
C PRO A 788 21.04 19.31 2.89
N PHE A 789 20.64 18.07 2.60
CA PHE A 789 20.53 16.99 3.61
C PHE A 789 21.74 16.06 3.56
N GLN A 790 22.60 16.24 2.56
CA GLN A 790 23.85 15.54 2.37
C GLN A 790 24.95 16.46 1.85
N LYS A 791 26.15 15.91 1.79
CA LYS A 791 27.35 16.53 1.26
C LYS A 791 27.25 16.76 -0.26
N LEU A 792 26.71 17.89 -0.72
CA LEU A 792 26.62 18.22 -2.15
C LEU A 792 27.85 19.01 -2.64
N ASN A 793 28.26 18.78 -3.89
CA ASN A 793 29.44 19.38 -4.52
C ASN A 793 29.13 20.00 -5.90
N PHE A 794 27.94 20.60 -6.05
CA PHE A 794 27.50 21.29 -7.28
C PHE A 794 26.72 22.56 -6.94
N SER A 795 26.60 23.50 -7.90
CA SER A 795 25.90 24.78 -7.72
C SER A 795 24.44 24.71 -8.18
N VAL A 796 23.54 25.43 -7.50
CA VAL A 796 22.11 25.47 -7.83
C VAL A 796 21.86 26.08 -9.21
N ASP A 797 22.65 27.09 -9.60
CA ASP A 797 22.53 27.76 -10.91
C ASP A 797 22.81 26.82 -12.08
N GLN A 798 23.71 25.86 -11.91
CA GLN A 798 24.02 24.84 -12.91
C GLN A 798 22.87 23.83 -13.06
N MET A 799 22.31 23.37 -11.94
CA MET A 799 21.16 22.46 -11.93
C MET A 799 19.95 23.05 -12.64
N VAL A 800 19.62 24.32 -12.36
CA VAL A 800 18.44 24.99 -12.93
C VAL A 800 18.54 25.15 -14.45
N ARG A 801 19.75 25.30 -15.01
CA ARG A 801 19.97 25.36 -16.47
C ARG A 801 19.67 24.04 -17.18
N SER A 802 19.76 22.91 -16.47
CA SER A 802 19.53 21.57 -17.02
C SER A 802 18.06 21.12 -16.93
N LEU A 803 17.15 21.94 -16.40
CA LEU A 803 15.72 21.64 -16.30
C LEU A 803 14.96 21.95 -17.61
N VAL A 804 15.36 21.29 -18.70
CA VAL A 804 14.76 21.40 -20.04
C VAL A 804 13.97 20.14 -20.40
N ASP A 805 13.00 20.26 -21.31
CA ASP A 805 12.11 19.14 -21.69
C ASP A 805 12.85 17.90 -22.22
N ALA A 806 14.02 18.09 -22.85
CA ALA A 806 14.87 17.00 -23.34
C ALA A 806 15.43 16.10 -22.21
N ASN A 807 15.46 16.60 -20.97
CA ASN A 807 16.01 15.89 -19.82
C ASN A 807 14.93 15.24 -18.94
N VAL A 808 13.66 15.26 -19.35
CA VAL A 808 12.55 14.68 -18.57
C VAL A 808 12.62 13.15 -18.59
N ILE A 809 12.61 12.54 -17.42
CA ILE A 809 12.60 11.08 -17.23
C ILE A 809 11.30 10.56 -16.60
N GLY A 810 10.40 11.45 -16.14
CA GLY A 810 9.09 11.07 -15.63
C GLY A 810 8.17 12.26 -15.36
N LYS A 811 6.87 12.08 -15.55
CA LYS A 811 5.82 13.08 -15.22
C LYS A 811 4.74 12.41 -14.38
N GLY A 812 4.39 13.00 -13.24
CA GLY A 812 3.38 12.45 -12.32
C GLY A 812 2.58 13.53 -11.60
N CYS A 813 1.67 13.11 -10.71
CA CYS A 813 0.74 14.00 -10.00
C CYS A 813 1.43 15.04 -9.11
N SER A 814 2.66 14.76 -8.66
CA SER A 814 3.43 15.67 -7.79
C SER A 814 4.36 16.62 -8.57
N GLY A 815 4.75 16.28 -9.80
CA GLY A 815 5.69 17.09 -10.59
C GLY A 815 6.32 16.39 -11.80
N THR A 816 7.34 17.03 -12.37
CA THR A 816 8.18 16.49 -13.46
C THR A 816 9.57 16.17 -12.93
N VAL A 817 10.11 14.99 -13.26
CA VAL A 817 11.46 14.54 -12.86
C VAL A 817 12.40 14.67 -14.06
N TYR A 818 13.56 15.30 -13.82
CA TYR A 818 14.61 15.54 -14.81
C TYR A 818 15.87 14.76 -14.43
N ARG A 819 16.54 14.18 -15.43
CA ARG A 819 17.91 13.67 -15.32
C ARG A 819 18.86 14.85 -15.51
N VAL A 820 19.73 15.09 -14.54
CA VAL A 820 20.69 16.20 -14.59
C VAL A 820 22.10 15.64 -14.45
N ASP A 821 22.86 15.75 -15.53
CA ASP A 821 24.29 15.47 -15.54
C ASP A 821 25.04 16.71 -15.05
N MET A 822 25.90 16.53 -14.05
CA MET A 822 26.71 17.58 -13.44
C MET A 822 28.13 17.59 -14.00
N ASP A 823 28.79 18.75 -14.00
CA ASP A 823 30.15 18.91 -14.55
C ASP A 823 31.22 18.10 -13.77
N ASN A 824 30.88 17.65 -12.55
CA ASN A 824 31.73 16.75 -11.75
C ASN A 824 31.61 15.27 -12.17
N GLY A 825 30.78 14.96 -13.17
CA GLY A 825 30.54 13.60 -13.68
C GLY A 825 29.46 12.82 -12.94
N GLU A 826 28.79 13.41 -11.93
CA GLU A 826 27.67 12.78 -11.24
C GLU A 826 26.35 13.05 -11.97
N THR A 827 25.48 12.03 -12.07
CA THR A 827 24.11 12.20 -12.55
C THR A 827 23.15 12.17 -11.37
N ILE A 828 22.26 13.16 -11.28
CA ILE A 828 21.22 13.22 -10.24
C ILE A 828 19.82 13.28 -10.86
N ALA A 829 18.82 12.91 -10.08
CA ALA A 829 17.41 13.12 -10.42
C ALA A 829 16.87 14.37 -9.70
N VAL A 830 16.27 15.29 -10.46
CA VAL A 830 15.68 16.52 -9.94
C VAL A 830 14.18 16.53 -10.20
N LYS A 831 13.38 16.53 -9.14
CA LYS A 831 11.91 16.60 -9.20
C LYS A 831 11.45 18.04 -9.02
N LYS A 832 10.83 18.61 -10.05
CA LYS A 832 10.20 19.95 -10.05
C LYS A 832 8.71 19.80 -9.77
N LEU A 833 8.24 20.37 -8.66
CA LEU A 833 6.83 20.26 -8.24
C LEU A 833 5.95 21.30 -8.94
N TRP A 834 4.66 20.99 -9.11
CA TRP A 834 3.66 21.90 -9.69
C TRP A 834 3.43 23.15 -8.82
N HIS A 835 2.99 24.26 -9.45
CA HIS A 835 2.78 25.55 -8.77
C HIS A 835 1.48 25.51 -7.93
N THR A 836 1.54 25.89 -6.65
CA THR A 836 0.34 26.03 -5.79
C THR A 836 -0.13 27.48 -5.80
N THR A 837 -1.10 27.82 -6.64
CA THR A 837 -1.83 29.09 -6.56
C THR A 837 -3.01 28.96 -5.60
N THR A 838 -3.04 29.82 -4.57
CA THR A 838 -4.24 30.04 -3.76
C THR A 838 -5.40 30.49 -4.65
N THR A 839 -6.50 29.72 -4.58
CA THR A 839 -7.87 29.97 -5.06
C THR A 839 -8.21 29.86 -6.57
N THR A 840 -9.31 29.11 -6.80
CA THR A 840 -10.24 29.01 -7.95
C THR A 840 -9.95 28.06 -9.13
N VAL A 841 -10.84 27.06 -9.23
CA VAL A 841 -11.31 26.25 -10.37
C VAL A 841 -10.31 25.30 -11.05
N GLY A 842 -10.58 23.99 -10.90
CA GLY A 842 -10.21 22.95 -11.87
C GLY A 842 -8.83 22.29 -11.71
N ASN A 843 -8.64 21.49 -10.67
CA ASN A 843 -7.97 20.19 -10.72
C ASN A 843 -7.91 19.54 -9.32
N ASN A 844 -8.44 18.32 -9.22
CA ASN A 844 -8.53 17.51 -8.01
C ASN A 844 -7.17 16.94 -7.58
N CYS A 845 -6.37 17.75 -6.90
CA CYS A 845 -5.27 17.25 -6.05
C CYS A 845 -5.35 18.01 -4.73
N GLY A 846 -6.00 17.39 -3.74
CA GLY A 846 -6.17 17.95 -2.40
C GLY A 846 -4.85 18.50 -1.86
N GLY A 847 -4.88 19.76 -1.44
CA GLY A 847 -3.71 20.51 -0.99
C GLY A 847 -3.04 19.90 0.23
N ARG A 848 -2.11 18.97 0.01
CA ARG A 848 -0.98 18.70 0.90
C ARG A 848 0.27 19.29 0.28
N ASP A 849 1.10 19.90 1.11
CA ASP A 849 2.41 20.36 0.68
C ASP A 849 3.36 19.16 0.54
N SER A 850 3.23 18.39 -0.56
CA SER A 850 4.08 17.23 -0.88
C SER A 850 5.58 17.55 -0.75
N PHE A 851 5.96 18.81 -0.97
CA PHE A 851 7.32 19.29 -0.77
C PHE A 851 7.76 19.20 0.69
N SER A 852 6.96 19.71 1.63
CA SER A 852 7.34 19.76 3.04
C SER A 852 7.35 18.37 3.67
N THR A 853 6.41 17.50 3.29
CA THR A 853 6.36 16.09 3.71
C THR A 853 7.58 15.31 3.27
N GLU A 854 7.93 15.41 1.98
CA GLU A 854 9.04 14.66 1.39
C GLU A 854 10.38 15.15 1.96
N VAL A 855 10.57 16.46 2.09
CA VAL A 855 11.74 17.08 2.73
C VAL A 855 11.88 16.64 4.20
N ARG A 856 10.79 16.63 4.96
CA ARG A 856 10.81 16.29 6.39
C ARG A 856 11.07 14.80 6.62
N THR A 857 10.48 13.93 5.80
CA THR A 857 10.56 12.47 5.95
C THR A 857 11.90 11.94 5.45
N LEU A 858 12.29 12.29 4.22
CA LEU A 858 13.54 11.83 3.64
C LEU A 858 14.76 12.55 4.22
N GLY A 859 14.58 13.75 4.78
CA GLY A 859 15.64 14.46 5.48
C GLY A 859 16.07 13.79 6.79
N SER A 860 15.24 12.90 7.37
CA SER A 860 15.49 12.26 8.67
C SER A 860 15.79 10.76 8.61
N ILE A 861 15.81 10.14 7.42
CA ILE A 861 15.98 8.69 7.27
C ILE A 861 17.12 8.31 6.35
N ARG A 862 17.78 7.18 6.64
CA ARG A 862 18.85 6.61 5.79
C ARG A 862 18.83 5.09 5.88
N HIS A 863 18.59 4.43 4.74
CA HIS A 863 18.62 2.97 4.65
C HIS A 863 19.09 2.54 3.27
N LYS A 864 19.80 1.41 3.19
CA LYS A 864 20.38 0.88 1.93
C LYS A 864 19.35 0.58 0.83
N ASN A 865 18.07 0.40 1.19
CA ASN A 865 16.95 0.13 0.28
C ASN A 865 15.95 1.30 0.19
N ILE A 866 16.36 2.52 0.51
CA ILE A 866 15.55 3.74 0.36
C ILE A 866 16.33 4.72 -0.53
N VAL A 867 15.64 5.37 -1.46
CA VAL A 867 16.26 6.33 -2.38
C VAL A 867 16.93 7.44 -1.58
N ARG A 868 18.18 7.71 -1.92
CA ARG A 868 18.99 8.67 -1.17
C ARG A 868 18.57 10.10 -1.52
N PHE A 869 18.12 10.85 -0.52
CA PHE A 869 17.72 12.24 -0.66
C PHE A 869 18.89 13.20 -0.43
N LEU A 870 19.17 14.03 -1.43
CA LEU A 870 20.37 14.86 -1.49
C LEU A 870 20.14 16.26 -0.91
N GLY A 871 18.98 16.87 -1.17
CA GLY A 871 18.70 18.26 -0.84
C GLY A 871 17.38 18.78 -1.42
N CYS A 872 16.99 19.99 -1.02
CA CYS A 872 15.91 20.73 -1.69
C CYS A 872 16.29 22.18 -1.99
N CYS A 873 15.71 22.74 -3.06
CA CYS A 873 15.79 24.16 -3.42
C CYS A 873 14.39 24.75 -3.51
N ARG A 874 14.23 25.98 -3.01
CA ARG A 874 12.97 26.73 -3.15
C ARG A 874 13.23 28.19 -3.49
N ASN A 875 12.43 28.74 -4.40
CA ASN A 875 12.26 30.17 -4.61
C ASN A 875 10.75 30.52 -4.48
N LYS A 876 10.35 31.76 -4.82
CA LYS A 876 8.95 32.18 -4.64
C LYS A 876 7.94 31.44 -5.53
N SER A 877 8.36 30.86 -6.65
CA SER A 877 7.50 30.23 -7.67
C SER A 877 7.77 28.74 -7.88
N THR A 878 8.93 28.24 -7.47
CA THR A 878 9.45 26.92 -7.83
C THR A 878 10.00 26.17 -6.61
N ARG A 879 9.71 24.87 -6.54
CA ARG A 879 10.19 23.95 -5.51
C ARG A 879 10.83 22.73 -6.18
N LEU A 880 12.06 22.41 -5.79
CA LEU A 880 12.88 21.33 -6.37
C LEU A 880 13.36 20.37 -5.28
N LEU A 881 13.31 19.08 -5.57
CA LEU A 881 13.82 17.98 -4.74
C LEU A 881 14.90 17.22 -5.50
N MET A 882 16.01 16.87 -4.83
CA MET A 882 17.18 16.25 -5.44
C MET A 882 17.44 14.86 -4.85
N TYR A 883 17.71 13.88 -5.72
CA TYR A 883 17.95 12.47 -5.37
C TYR A 883 19.09 11.88 -6.19
N ASP A 884 19.63 10.75 -5.73
CA ASP A 884 20.45 9.89 -6.58
C ASP A 884 19.66 9.43 -7.81
N TYR A 885 20.33 9.42 -8.96
CA TYR A 885 19.76 8.86 -10.18
C TYR A 885 19.91 7.33 -10.21
N MET A 886 18.83 6.63 -10.58
CA MET A 886 18.80 5.17 -10.67
C MET A 886 18.76 4.73 -12.14
N GLU A 887 19.84 4.09 -12.60
CA GLU A 887 20.09 3.82 -14.03
C GLU A 887 19.12 2.81 -14.65
N ASN A 888 18.64 1.83 -13.87
CA ASN A 888 17.69 0.82 -14.36
C ASN A 888 16.22 1.26 -14.28
N GLY A 889 15.95 2.49 -13.84
CA GLY A 889 14.60 3.05 -13.76
C GLY A 889 13.74 2.40 -12.67
N SER A 890 12.43 2.31 -12.91
CA SER A 890 11.48 1.71 -11.96
C SER A 890 11.30 0.21 -12.19
N LEU A 891 11.00 -0.54 -11.13
CA LEU A 891 10.67 -1.95 -11.19
C LEU A 891 9.43 -2.19 -12.07
N GLY A 892 8.45 -1.29 -12.04
CA GLY A 892 7.26 -1.40 -12.89
C GLY A 892 7.60 -1.31 -14.39
N SER A 893 8.51 -0.41 -14.78
CA SER A 893 9.02 -0.37 -16.15
C SER A 893 9.77 -1.65 -16.55
N LEU A 894 10.52 -2.26 -15.62
CA LEU A 894 11.20 -3.54 -15.87
C LEU A 894 10.23 -4.71 -15.98
N LEU A 895 9.12 -4.68 -15.24
CA LEU A 895 8.10 -5.74 -15.24
C LEU A 895 7.13 -5.64 -16.43
N HIS A 896 6.82 -4.42 -16.89
CA HIS A 896 5.69 -4.18 -17.80
C HIS A 896 6.04 -3.44 -19.10
N GLU A 897 7.13 -2.66 -19.15
CA GLU A 897 7.40 -1.76 -20.28
C GLU A 897 8.60 -2.19 -21.15
N ARG A 898 9.46 -3.09 -20.66
CA ARG A 898 10.61 -3.59 -21.45
C ARG A 898 10.29 -4.88 -22.19
N ASN A 899 10.21 -4.76 -23.52
CA ASN A 899 10.09 -5.86 -24.49
C ASN A 899 11.26 -6.86 -24.39
N GLY A 900 11.14 -7.87 -23.51
CA GLY A 900 11.92 -9.11 -23.60
C GLY A 900 12.93 -9.41 -22.50
N PHE A 901 13.00 -8.64 -21.41
CA PHE A 901 13.84 -8.98 -20.25
C PHE A 901 12.99 -9.47 -19.07
N THR A 902 12.84 -10.78 -18.95
CA THR A 902 12.17 -11.40 -17.80
C THR A 902 13.13 -11.49 -16.62
N LEU A 903 12.82 -10.78 -15.53
CA LEU A 903 13.59 -10.90 -14.29
C LEU A 903 13.52 -12.35 -13.79
N PRO A 904 14.65 -13.04 -13.58
CA PRO A 904 14.65 -14.40 -13.04
C PRO A 904 14.26 -14.39 -11.55
N TRP A 905 13.76 -15.52 -11.06
CA TRP A 905 13.09 -15.59 -9.76
C TRP A 905 14.00 -15.23 -8.58
N ASP A 906 15.26 -15.63 -8.63
CA ASP A 906 16.30 -15.28 -7.67
C ASP A 906 16.44 -13.75 -7.51
N LEU A 907 16.45 -13.04 -8.64
CA LEU A 907 16.55 -11.59 -8.67
C LEU A 907 15.27 -10.93 -8.17
N ARG A 908 14.09 -11.47 -8.52
CA ARG A 908 12.81 -11.01 -7.98
C ARG A 908 12.73 -11.18 -6.48
N PHE A 909 13.18 -12.32 -5.97
CA PHE A 909 13.22 -12.62 -4.55
C PHE A 909 14.14 -11.66 -3.80
N GLN A 910 15.33 -11.36 -4.35
CA GLN A 910 16.25 -10.37 -3.79
C GLN A 910 15.64 -8.96 -3.76
N ILE A 911 14.93 -8.56 -4.84
CA ILE A 911 14.22 -7.28 -4.92
C ILE A 911 13.11 -7.20 -3.87
N ILE A 912 12.33 -8.27 -3.69
CA ILE A 912 11.27 -8.36 -2.67
C ILE A 912 11.86 -8.24 -1.27
N ILE A 913 12.94 -8.96 -0.98
CA ILE A 913 13.62 -8.89 0.33
C ILE A 913 14.13 -7.48 0.60
N GLY A 914 14.82 -6.86 -0.35
CA GLY A 914 15.38 -5.51 -0.15
C GLY A 914 14.28 -4.47 0.04
N ALA A 915 13.19 -4.54 -0.73
CA ALA A 915 12.03 -3.68 -0.53
C ALA A 915 11.40 -3.91 0.87
N ALA A 916 11.18 -5.16 1.26
CA ALA A 916 10.63 -5.50 2.59
C ALA A 916 11.53 -5.01 3.74
N GLN A 917 12.86 -5.10 3.60
CA GLN A 917 13.82 -4.52 4.55
C GLN A 917 13.68 -3.00 4.64
N GLY A 918 13.54 -2.30 3.51
CA GLY A 918 13.28 -0.86 3.49
C GLY A 918 11.97 -0.48 4.19
N VAL A 919 10.90 -1.25 3.99
CA VAL A 919 9.60 -1.02 4.65
C VAL A 919 9.67 -1.31 6.16
N ALA A 920 10.32 -2.41 6.54
CA ALA A 920 10.52 -2.74 7.95
C ALA A 920 11.26 -1.61 8.67
N TYR A 921 12.30 -1.07 8.06
CA TYR A 921 13.02 0.09 8.58
C TYR A 921 12.11 1.33 8.74
N LEU A 922 11.26 1.62 7.76
CA LEU A 922 10.33 2.74 7.88
C LEU A 922 9.33 2.57 9.04
N HIS A 923 8.82 1.36 9.24
CA HIS A 923 7.76 1.09 10.22
C HIS A 923 8.26 0.91 11.64
N TYR A 924 9.35 0.18 11.81
CA TYR A 924 9.84 -0.24 13.13
C TYR A 924 11.02 0.63 13.57
N ASP A 925 11.89 0.98 12.64
CA ASP A 925 13.17 1.61 12.96
C ASP A 925 13.07 3.14 12.96
N CYS A 926 12.25 3.78 12.12
CA CYS A 926 12.16 5.25 12.11
C CYS A 926 11.44 5.85 13.36
N VAL A 927 11.87 7.04 13.81
CA VAL A 927 11.18 7.82 14.87
C VAL A 927 10.93 9.27 14.41
N PRO A 928 9.66 9.70 14.34
CA PRO A 928 8.47 8.85 14.48
C PRO A 928 8.43 7.75 13.39
N PRO A 929 7.69 6.65 13.60
CA PRO A 929 7.44 5.67 12.55
C PRO A 929 6.96 6.36 11.27
N ILE A 930 7.44 5.90 10.13
CA ILE A 930 7.11 6.48 8.83
C ILE A 930 6.27 5.47 8.07
N VAL A 931 5.01 5.81 7.82
CA VAL A 931 4.18 5.02 6.91
C VAL A 931 4.35 5.63 5.53
N HIS A 932 4.93 4.89 4.59
CA HIS A 932 5.17 5.39 3.23
C HIS A 932 3.86 5.71 2.49
N ARG A 933 2.83 4.88 2.70
CA ARG A 933 1.48 4.98 2.11
C ARG A 933 1.43 4.95 0.58
N ASP A 934 2.50 4.59 -0.13
CA ASP A 934 2.47 4.53 -1.61
C ASP A 934 3.50 3.55 -2.19
N ILE A 935 3.46 2.30 -1.73
CA ILE A 935 4.40 1.27 -2.16
C ILE A 935 3.83 0.50 -3.34
N LYS A 936 4.44 0.69 -4.51
CA LYS A 936 4.10 0.04 -5.78
C LYS A 936 5.35 -0.19 -6.61
N ALA A 937 5.28 -1.06 -7.62
CA ALA A 937 6.41 -1.35 -8.49
C ALA A 937 7.02 -0.09 -9.16
N ASN A 938 6.19 0.91 -9.51
CA ASN A 938 6.67 2.17 -10.10
C ASN A 938 7.47 3.05 -9.12
N ASN A 939 7.28 2.85 -7.81
CA ASN A 939 7.97 3.59 -6.74
C ASN A 939 9.15 2.78 -6.13
N ILE A 940 9.44 1.59 -6.67
CA ILE A 940 10.66 0.84 -6.35
C ILE A 940 11.63 1.09 -7.51
N LEU A 941 12.64 1.93 -7.28
CA LEU A 941 13.69 2.19 -8.24
C LEU A 941 14.78 1.12 -8.16
N ILE A 942 15.42 0.83 -9.28
CA ILE A 942 16.40 -0.24 -9.39
C ILE A 942 17.77 0.36 -9.71
N GLY A 943 18.75 0.07 -8.85
CA GLY A 943 20.14 0.47 -9.05
C GLY A 943 20.85 -0.37 -10.12
N LEU A 944 22.08 0.00 -10.46
CA LEU A 944 22.90 -0.69 -11.48
C LEU A 944 23.02 -2.21 -11.22
N ASN A 945 23.18 -2.59 -9.95
CA ASN A 945 23.32 -3.99 -9.51
C ASN A 945 21.98 -4.68 -9.20
N PHE A 946 20.86 -4.15 -9.69
CA PHE A 946 19.51 -4.61 -9.40
C PHE A 946 19.08 -4.53 -7.91
N GLU A 947 19.71 -3.64 -7.16
CA GLU A 947 19.34 -3.33 -5.78
C GLU A 947 18.04 -2.49 -5.76
N PRO A 948 17.06 -2.83 -4.90
CA PRO A 948 15.81 -2.09 -4.81
C PRO A 948 15.92 -0.88 -3.88
N TYR A 949 15.37 0.26 -4.31
CA TYR A 949 15.27 1.50 -3.56
C TYR A 949 13.84 2.01 -3.55
N ILE A 950 13.25 2.13 -2.37
CA ILE A 950 11.92 2.73 -2.19
C ILE A 950 12.02 4.24 -2.46
N ALA A 951 11.13 4.79 -3.27
CA ALA A 951 11.11 6.19 -3.67
C ALA A 951 9.68 6.79 -3.63
N ASP A 952 9.60 8.12 -3.82
CA ASP A 952 8.38 8.94 -3.81
C ASP A 952 7.67 9.02 -2.46
N PHE A 953 8.28 9.76 -1.54
CA PHE A 953 7.77 9.96 -0.18
C PHE A 953 6.79 11.14 -0.09
N GLY A 954 6.27 11.64 -1.21
CA GLY A 954 5.32 12.76 -1.24
C GLY A 954 4.03 12.49 -0.46
N LEU A 955 3.69 11.20 -0.30
CA LEU A 955 2.56 10.72 0.50
C LEU A 955 2.99 10.10 1.83
N ALA A 956 4.26 10.11 2.22
CA ALA A 956 4.68 9.52 3.49
C ALA A 956 4.06 10.25 4.70
N LYS A 957 3.87 9.56 5.81
CA LYS A 957 3.37 10.15 7.07
C LYS A 957 4.34 9.84 8.20
N LEU A 958 4.88 10.89 8.79
CA LEU A 958 5.55 10.83 10.08
C LEU A 958 4.49 10.73 11.17
N VAL A 959 4.52 9.67 11.96
CA VAL A 959 3.57 9.42 13.06
C VAL A 959 4.04 10.21 14.30
N GLU A 960 3.89 11.55 14.28
CA GLU A 960 4.49 12.45 15.29
C GLU A 960 4.26 12.01 16.76
N ASN A 961 5.35 11.93 17.52
CA ASN A 961 5.39 11.66 18.96
C ASN A 961 4.83 12.85 19.75
N ALA A 962 3.52 12.86 19.94
CA ALA A 962 2.84 13.35 21.13
C ALA A 962 1.74 12.32 21.46
N GLY A 963 2.11 11.28 22.20
CA GLY A 963 1.29 10.08 22.41
C GLY A 963 1.54 9.04 21.31
N GLY A 964 2.15 7.90 21.68
CA GLY A 964 2.58 6.86 20.74
C GLY A 964 1.42 6.20 20.01
N ASP A 965 1.12 6.65 18.78
CA ASP A 965 -0.07 6.27 18.01
C ASP A 965 0.28 5.43 16.76
N PHE A 966 0.57 4.13 16.92
CA PHE A 966 0.67 3.17 15.80
C PHE A 966 -0.67 2.91 15.07
N ALA A 967 -1.72 3.69 15.36
CA ALA A 967 -3.05 3.61 14.76
C ALA A 967 -3.62 4.99 14.36
N LEU A 968 -2.77 5.94 13.95
CA LEU A 968 -3.26 7.18 13.32
C LEU A 968 -3.71 6.89 11.88
N SER A 969 -4.98 6.52 11.73
CA SER A 969 -5.70 6.70 10.47
C SER A 969 -5.36 8.07 9.85
N SER A 970 -5.13 8.07 8.56
CA SER A 970 -5.11 9.31 7.79
C SER A 970 -6.57 9.64 7.50
N HIS A 971 -7.06 10.84 7.83
CA HIS A 971 -8.37 11.35 7.39
C HIS A 971 -8.47 11.55 5.87
N THR A 972 -7.66 10.83 5.08
CA THR A 972 -7.53 10.95 3.64
C THR A 972 -6.88 9.67 3.13
N VAL A 973 -7.51 9.00 2.18
CA VAL A 973 -6.89 7.91 1.41
C VAL A 973 -5.61 8.44 0.77
N ALA A 974 -4.51 7.73 0.97
CA ALA A 974 -3.21 8.08 0.42
C ALA A 974 -2.56 6.79 -0.07
N GLY A 975 -2.18 6.79 -1.33
CA GLY A 975 -1.57 5.67 -2.03
C GLY A 975 -2.04 5.61 -3.47
N SER A 976 -1.34 4.83 -4.27
CA SER A 976 -1.68 4.65 -5.67
C SER A 976 -2.74 3.59 -5.84
N TYR A 977 -3.69 3.89 -6.71
CA TYR A 977 -4.75 2.98 -7.13
C TYR A 977 -4.22 1.56 -7.43
N GLY A 978 -4.85 0.53 -6.83
CA GLY A 978 -4.43 -0.88 -6.90
C GLY A 978 -3.32 -1.30 -5.93
N TYR A 979 -2.74 -0.38 -5.16
CA TYR A 979 -1.69 -0.63 -4.14
C TYR A 979 -1.97 0.09 -2.81
N ILE A 980 -3.16 0.66 -2.65
CA ILE A 980 -3.64 1.23 -1.38
C ILE A 980 -3.88 0.08 -0.42
N ALA A 981 -3.30 0.15 0.78
CA ALA A 981 -3.60 -0.83 1.82
C ALA A 981 -5.10 -0.72 2.19
N PRO A 982 -5.84 -1.84 2.31
CA PRO A 982 -7.19 -1.80 2.86
C PRO A 982 -7.13 -1.10 4.23
N GLY A 983 -7.99 -0.10 4.40
CA GLY A 983 -7.97 0.85 5.53
C GLY A 983 -8.04 0.19 6.90
#